data_AF-A0A9W9CAX7-F1
#
_entry.id   AF-A0A9W9CAX7-F1
#
_cell.length_a   1.000
_cell.length_b   1.000
_cell.length_c   1.000
_cell.angle_alpha   90.00
_cell.angle_beta   90.00
_cell.angle_gamma   90.00
#
_symmetry.space_group_name_H-M   'P 1'
#
loop_
_entity.id
_entity.type
_entity.pdbx_description
1 polymer ?
#
loop_
_entity_poly.entity_id
_entity_poly.type
_entity_poly.pdbx_seq_one_letter_code
_entity_poly.pdbx_strand_id
1 'polypeptide(L)'
;MGLAGSYLWSIICFIIHQSKASSADQDDTYHQIQLALRNTDTEASLGWKLFRVGAVHQGSRVNAFGRTYWLIVLAMVHAAGIGALGGLSSRFIAGSDAVLAVKGKCGWMDEVAKNESVVLTEELKKPGNFEIFNGLVVMARYGYRQSASYARSCYAQTSDNSSNACEIYTLPTLPYNVSRSEPCPFNEKVCNGTAMTADMDGIRSDLDLGINTLPESAVTLRQTWTCVPVDAEPWATPWGDANELHMDISTGGRWDEQVPREEERICYKFGTDETGQTSFLFCLTRNSLKYGDAAYDIKSATSFVNYNGSYAPLFNPVPELDIQDADVTLMGLTSRIAYPEPIQDPWFTATNHSVGSASSYNNDSYKATHPRSFLGCRQRYQLCTVDRSFCSPYTGIYGIPHEDKNLTALNPTQKAVFQLMWKMIWFTQLNFQLIFIGRENLIANDYLWDGGTQFGLSAALPSNHWQTEVSNLFNVSLAALQRAAPAFAQPPEFDVGNHIPGASNSILRFIKEPESTGMKALCDSVKMRSKAHTSFSVLGLGLLIGLGLMVILTSTILPVAAAHWQLRTGKGAYKRLEWVESNAFQVQRMAAEGRGVGPWRGKELDVPTLVAGSDRFNLTGMSLRQKDGAGGQDGGYQGAWGGYGNIPSLIPQTLKTTHPTHALAPLPVTTTPQEGTKLRMRQAELTSHLYSLKLIHRHECVRLTTAPDVLDDQNRM
;
A
#
# COMPACT_ATOMS: atom_id res chain seq x y z
N MET A 1 -21.57 -11.30 -16.27
CA MET A 1 -22.76 -10.43 -16.20
C MET A 1 -23.23 -9.98 -17.59
N GLY A 2 -22.41 -9.28 -18.40
CA GLY A 2 -22.84 -8.75 -19.71
C GLY A 2 -23.51 -9.77 -20.65
N LEU A 3 -22.96 -10.99 -20.75
CA LEU A 3 -23.55 -12.07 -21.56
C LEU A 3 -24.96 -12.46 -21.06
N ALA A 4 -25.16 -12.71 -19.76
CA ALA A 4 -26.48 -13.04 -19.24
C ALA A 4 -27.48 -11.88 -19.43
N GLY A 5 -27.00 -10.64 -19.34
CA GLY A 5 -27.78 -9.44 -19.63
C GLY A 5 -28.32 -9.41 -21.06
N SER A 6 -27.52 -9.74 -22.07
CA SER A 6 -28.00 -9.77 -23.46
C SER A 6 -29.08 -10.83 -23.70
N TYR A 7 -28.98 -12.00 -23.05
CA TYR A 7 -30.03 -13.01 -23.12
C TYR A 7 -31.30 -12.63 -22.35
N LEU A 8 -31.17 -11.94 -21.21
CA LEU A 8 -32.33 -11.36 -20.52
C LEU A 8 -33.04 -10.34 -21.42
N TRP A 9 -32.27 -9.51 -22.13
CA TRP A 9 -32.81 -8.58 -23.10
C TRP A 9 -33.56 -9.28 -24.24
N SER A 10 -33.00 -10.37 -24.79
CA SER A 10 -33.68 -11.20 -25.79
C SER A 10 -35.02 -11.75 -25.28
N ILE A 11 -35.10 -12.17 -24.02
CA ILE A 11 -36.36 -12.61 -23.38
C ILE A 11 -37.38 -11.45 -23.34
N ILE A 12 -36.95 -10.26 -22.90
CA ILE A 12 -37.81 -9.08 -22.82
C ILE A 12 -38.35 -8.71 -24.21
N CYS A 13 -37.47 -8.65 -25.22
CA CYS A 13 -37.86 -8.37 -26.61
C CYS A 13 -38.86 -9.42 -27.13
N PHE A 14 -38.63 -10.71 -26.87
CA PHE A 14 -39.55 -11.78 -27.24
C PHE A 14 -40.93 -11.61 -26.59
N ILE A 15 -40.98 -11.36 -25.28
CA ILE A 15 -42.24 -11.16 -24.54
C ILE A 15 -43.00 -9.96 -25.10
N ILE A 16 -42.32 -8.82 -25.31
CA ILE A 16 -42.94 -7.62 -25.85
C ILE A 16 -43.49 -7.90 -27.26
N HIS A 17 -42.69 -8.49 -28.14
CA HIS A 17 -43.11 -8.87 -29.48
C HIS A 17 -44.37 -9.73 -29.44
N GLN A 18 -44.36 -10.83 -28.68
CA GLN A 18 -45.49 -11.76 -28.56
C GLN A 18 -46.72 -11.11 -27.91
N SER A 19 -46.54 -10.15 -26.99
CA SER A 19 -47.66 -9.45 -26.35
C SER A 19 -48.35 -8.46 -27.30
N LYS A 20 -47.59 -7.82 -28.19
CA LYS A 20 -48.08 -6.81 -29.14
C LYS A 20 -48.50 -7.38 -30.49
N ALA A 21 -48.09 -8.62 -30.80
CA ALA A 21 -48.47 -9.34 -32.00
C ALA A 21 -50.01 -9.40 -32.18
N SER A 22 -50.52 -8.80 -33.26
CA SER A 22 -51.95 -8.60 -33.50
C SER A 22 -52.33 -8.96 -34.94
N SER A 23 -53.39 -9.74 -35.12
CA SER A 23 -53.89 -10.13 -36.45
C SER A 23 -54.72 -9.05 -37.17
N ALA A 24 -54.96 -7.90 -36.52
CA ALA A 24 -55.67 -6.78 -37.13
C ALA A 24 -54.72 -5.95 -38.00
N ASP A 25 -55.23 -5.32 -39.07
CA ASP A 25 -54.44 -4.45 -39.93
C ASP A 25 -53.71 -3.36 -39.12
N GLN A 26 -52.40 -3.27 -39.31
CA GLN A 26 -51.54 -2.32 -38.60
C GLN A 26 -50.81 -1.39 -39.60
N ASP A 27 -50.26 -0.30 -39.07
CA ASP A 27 -49.42 0.61 -39.84
C ASP A 27 -47.98 0.11 -39.99
N ASP A 28 -47.22 0.79 -40.85
CA ASP A 28 -45.81 0.51 -41.09
C ASP A 28 -44.93 0.73 -39.86
N THR A 29 -45.31 1.65 -38.97
CA THR A 29 -44.61 1.88 -37.70
C THR A 29 -44.68 0.64 -36.81
N TYR A 30 -45.84 0.00 -36.69
CA TYR A 30 -46.00 -1.26 -35.97
C TYR A 30 -45.08 -2.36 -36.52
N HIS A 31 -45.10 -2.59 -37.84
CA HIS A 31 -44.30 -3.65 -38.45
C HIS A 31 -42.78 -3.38 -38.32
N GLN A 32 -42.36 -2.12 -38.40
CA GLN A 32 -40.97 -1.72 -38.16
C GLN A 32 -40.53 -1.94 -36.70
N ILE A 33 -41.43 -1.74 -35.73
CA ILE A 33 -41.16 -2.03 -34.31
C ILE A 33 -41.01 -3.54 -34.09
N GLN A 34 -41.93 -4.36 -34.62
CA GLN A 34 -41.84 -5.82 -34.52
C GLN A 34 -40.57 -6.37 -35.16
N LEU A 35 -40.21 -5.84 -36.34
CA LEU A 35 -38.96 -6.16 -37.02
C LEU A 35 -37.73 -5.78 -36.18
N ALA A 36 -37.75 -4.61 -35.53
CA ALA A 36 -36.65 -4.18 -34.68
C ALA A 36 -36.50 -5.08 -33.44
N LEU A 37 -37.62 -5.45 -32.79
CA LEU A 37 -37.63 -6.34 -31.62
C LEU A 37 -37.10 -7.74 -31.91
N ARG A 38 -37.36 -8.29 -33.11
CA ARG A 38 -36.89 -9.63 -33.51
C ARG A 38 -35.40 -9.66 -33.88
N ASN A 39 -34.87 -8.59 -34.47
CA ASN A 39 -33.56 -8.59 -35.14
C ASN A 39 -32.52 -7.68 -34.51
N THR A 40 -32.66 -7.37 -33.21
CA THR A 40 -31.71 -6.48 -32.55
C THR A 40 -31.26 -7.06 -31.21
N ASP A 41 -29.99 -7.43 -31.17
CA ASP A 41 -29.42 -8.17 -30.04
C ASP A 41 -28.92 -7.28 -28.90
N THR A 42 -28.76 -5.98 -29.15
CA THR A 42 -28.26 -5.01 -28.15
C THR A 42 -29.24 -3.87 -27.91
N GLU A 43 -29.29 -3.40 -26.67
CA GLU A 43 -30.17 -2.33 -26.20
C GLU A 43 -29.92 -1.03 -26.98
N ALA A 44 -28.64 -0.68 -27.15
CA ALA A 44 -28.23 0.53 -27.85
C ALA A 44 -28.64 0.52 -29.33
N SER A 45 -28.47 -0.63 -29.99
CA SER A 45 -28.89 -0.78 -31.40
C SER A 45 -30.41 -0.70 -31.53
N LEU A 46 -31.17 -1.29 -30.60
CA LEU A 46 -32.63 -1.23 -30.64
C LEU A 46 -33.10 0.20 -30.41
N GLY A 47 -32.59 0.87 -29.37
CA GLY A 47 -32.90 2.26 -29.05
C GLY A 47 -32.64 3.18 -30.24
N TRP A 48 -31.51 3.02 -30.92
CA TRP A 48 -31.16 3.81 -32.09
C TRP A 48 -32.08 3.54 -33.30
N LYS A 49 -32.41 2.26 -33.58
CA LYS A 49 -33.35 1.91 -34.65
C LYS A 49 -34.75 2.48 -34.37
N LEU A 50 -35.24 2.36 -33.14
CA LEU A 50 -36.55 2.88 -32.74
C LEU A 50 -36.61 4.40 -32.73
N PHE A 51 -35.52 5.08 -32.39
CA PHE A 51 -35.41 6.53 -32.54
C PHE A 51 -35.56 6.96 -34.00
N ARG A 52 -34.87 6.28 -34.93
CA ARG A 52 -35.01 6.56 -36.38
C ARG A 52 -36.44 6.31 -36.88
N VAL A 53 -37.06 5.20 -36.50
CA VAL A 53 -38.46 4.88 -36.84
C VAL A 53 -39.40 5.98 -36.31
N GLY A 54 -39.25 6.39 -35.05
CA GLY A 54 -40.06 7.44 -34.45
C GLY A 54 -39.85 8.81 -35.11
N ALA A 55 -38.61 9.17 -35.45
CA ALA A 55 -38.26 10.45 -36.07
C ALA A 55 -38.79 10.57 -37.51
N VAL A 56 -38.68 9.53 -38.32
CA VAL A 56 -39.18 9.54 -39.71
C VAL A 56 -40.71 9.64 -39.78
N HIS A 57 -41.41 9.05 -38.81
CA HIS A 57 -42.87 9.07 -38.74
C HIS A 57 -43.45 10.21 -37.90
N GLN A 58 -42.61 11.16 -37.45
CA GLN A 58 -43.03 12.31 -36.68
C GLN A 58 -43.88 13.25 -37.55
N GLY A 59 -45.13 13.49 -37.13
CA GLY A 59 -46.07 14.37 -37.84
C GLY A 59 -46.87 13.70 -38.96
N SER A 60 -46.44 12.55 -39.48
CA SER A 60 -47.17 11.77 -40.50
C SER A 60 -48.09 10.68 -39.92
N ARG A 61 -47.82 10.23 -38.70
CA ARG A 61 -48.59 9.18 -38.00
C ARG A 61 -48.96 9.63 -36.59
N VAL A 62 -50.19 9.32 -36.17
CA VAL A 62 -50.68 9.66 -34.83
C VAL A 62 -49.89 8.89 -33.77
N ASN A 63 -49.21 9.64 -32.89
CA ASN A 63 -48.49 9.12 -31.73
C ASN A 63 -47.35 8.12 -32.05
N ALA A 64 -46.73 8.21 -33.24
CA ALA A 64 -45.62 7.32 -33.63
C ALA A 64 -44.43 7.40 -32.66
N PHE A 65 -44.05 8.60 -32.24
CA PHE A 65 -42.96 8.79 -31.28
C PHE A 65 -43.31 8.25 -29.88
N GLY A 66 -44.56 8.36 -29.43
CA GLY A 66 -44.97 7.78 -28.15
C GLY A 66 -44.93 6.25 -28.15
N ARG A 67 -45.20 5.60 -29.29
CA ARG A 67 -45.12 4.13 -29.45
C ARG A 67 -43.69 3.60 -29.38
N THR A 68 -42.68 4.38 -29.79
CA THR A 68 -41.27 4.00 -29.73
C THR A 68 -40.56 4.47 -28.47
N TYR A 69 -40.98 5.62 -27.90
CA TYR A 69 -40.32 6.26 -26.76
C TYR A 69 -40.20 5.35 -25.53
N TRP A 70 -41.28 4.67 -25.12
CA TRP A 70 -41.25 3.82 -23.93
C TRP A 70 -40.29 2.61 -24.08
N LEU A 71 -40.13 2.09 -25.30
CA LEU A 71 -39.17 1.03 -25.61
C LEU A 71 -37.72 1.52 -25.56
N ILE A 72 -37.47 2.76 -26.01
CA ILE A 72 -36.16 3.40 -25.89
C ILE A 72 -35.80 3.58 -24.41
N VAL A 73 -36.73 4.08 -23.60
CA VAL A 73 -36.53 4.21 -22.14
C VAL A 73 -36.26 2.84 -21.51
N LEU A 74 -37.02 1.81 -21.86
CA LEU A 74 -36.80 0.45 -21.36
C LEU A 74 -35.41 -0.08 -21.70
N ALA A 75 -34.94 0.13 -22.94
CA ALA A 75 -33.60 -0.28 -23.38
C ALA A 75 -32.50 0.44 -22.58
N MET A 76 -32.64 1.75 -22.36
CA MET A 76 -31.69 2.52 -21.55
C MET A 76 -31.69 2.09 -20.08
N VAL A 77 -32.87 1.85 -19.50
CA VAL A 77 -32.99 1.38 -18.10
C VAL A 77 -32.37 0.00 -17.94
N HIS A 78 -32.61 -0.92 -18.89
CA HIS A 78 -31.99 -2.25 -18.88
C HIS A 78 -30.46 -2.14 -18.97
N ALA A 79 -29.94 -1.36 -19.93
CA ALA A 79 -28.50 -1.16 -20.11
C ALA A 79 -27.84 -0.56 -18.85
N ALA A 80 -28.47 0.46 -18.26
CA ALA A 80 -28.00 1.07 -17.01
C ALA A 80 -28.03 0.08 -15.84
N GLY A 81 -29.09 -0.72 -15.72
CA GLY A 81 -29.24 -1.76 -14.69
C GLY A 81 -28.17 -2.84 -14.79
N ILE A 82 -27.93 -3.37 -15.99
CA ILE A 82 -26.86 -4.36 -16.23
C ILE A 82 -25.48 -3.76 -15.98
N GLY A 83 -25.26 -2.48 -16.36
CA GLY A 83 -24.02 -1.76 -16.06
C GLY A 83 -23.78 -1.62 -14.56
N ALA A 84 -24.79 -1.20 -13.79
CA ALA A 84 -24.70 -1.08 -12.33
C ALA A 84 -24.47 -2.43 -11.65
N LEU A 85 -25.18 -3.49 -12.09
CA LEU A 85 -24.97 -4.85 -11.59
C LEU A 85 -23.59 -5.41 -11.95
N GLY A 86 -23.06 -5.05 -13.12
CA GLY A 86 -21.68 -5.34 -13.52
C GLY A 86 -20.68 -4.68 -12.57
N GLY A 87 -20.89 -3.41 -12.22
CA GLY A 87 -20.09 -2.71 -11.20
C GLY A 87 -20.15 -3.39 -9.84
N LEU A 88 -21.34 -3.77 -9.37
CA LEU A 88 -21.53 -4.49 -8.11
C LEU A 88 -20.90 -5.89 -8.13
N SER A 89 -20.77 -6.53 -9.30
CA SER A 89 -20.16 -7.86 -9.39
C SER A 89 -18.67 -7.87 -9.00
N SER A 90 -17.98 -6.74 -9.14
CA SER A 90 -16.61 -6.56 -8.63
C SER A 90 -16.51 -6.71 -7.12
N ARG A 91 -17.59 -6.47 -6.36
CA ARG A 91 -17.62 -6.62 -4.90
C ARG A 91 -17.64 -8.08 -4.43
N PHE A 92 -17.91 -9.04 -5.31
CA PHE A 92 -17.80 -10.46 -4.98
C PHE A 92 -16.35 -10.96 -5.04
N ILE A 93 -15.44 -10.17 -5.59
CA ILE A 93 -13.99 -10.40 -5.61
C ILE A 93 -13.39 -9.49 -4.54
N ALA A 94 -13.07 -10.07 -3.38
CA ALA A 94 -12.40 -9.31 -2.32
C ALA A 94 -10.92 -9.21 -2.68
N GLY A 95 -10.52 -8.03 -3.14
CA GLY A 95 -9.17 -7.74 -3.61
C GLY A 95 -8.18 -7.33 -2.51
N SER A 96 -8.24 -7.88 -1.30
CA SER A 96 -7.23 -7.69 -0.23
C SER A 96 -7.61 -8.41 1.07
N ASP A 97 -7.92 -9.70 1.03
CA ASP A 97 -8.36 -10.39 2.25
C ASP A 97 -7.20 -10.72 3.18
N ALA A 98 -7.51 -10.75 4.48
CA ALA A 98 -6.61 -11.26 5.50
C ALA A 98 -6.39 -12.76 5.27
N VAL A 99 -5.15 -13.13 4.99
CA VAL A 99 -4.70 -14.51 4.83
C VAL A 99 -3.81 -14.90 6.00
N LEU A 100 -3.70 -16.19 6.28
CA LEU A 100 -2.67 -16.68 7.19
C LEU A 100 -1.29 -16.50 6.56
N ALA A 101 -0.30 -16.12 7.37
CA ALA A 101 1.09 -16.08 6.96
C ALA A 101 1.52 -17.45 6.40
N VAL A 102 2.27 -17.45 5.31
CA VAL A 102 2.64 -18.69 4.60
C VAL A 102 3.60 -19.50 5.46
N LYS A 103 3.38 -20.82 5.50
CA LYS A 103 4.20 -21.77 6.26
C LYS A 103 5.67 -21.70 5.84
N GLY A 104 6.54 -21.38 6.79
CA GLY A 104 7.99 -21.27 6.62
C GLY A 104 8.72 -21.49 7.95
N LYS A 105 9.96 -21.01 8.05
CA LYS A 105 10.71 -21.02 9.32
C LYS A 105 10.28 -19.83 10.16
N CYS A 106 9.49 -20.08 11.20
CA CYS A 106 9.01 -19.06 12.14
C CYS A 106 9.93 -18.94 13.36
N GLY A 107 9.86 -17.80 14.04
CA GLY A 107 10.59 -17.57 15.28
C GLY A 107 11.28 -16.21 15.29
N TRP A 108 12.00 -15.98 16.38
CA TRP A 108 12.86 -14.81 16.51
C TRP A 108 14.29 -15.15 16.10
N MET A 109 15.08 -14.14 15.74
CA MET A 109 16.52 -14.37 15.58
C MET A 109 17.14 -14.81 16.90
N ASP A 110 18.14 -15.67 16.80
CA ASP A 110 18.94 -16.06 17.95
C ASP A 110 19.67 -14.83 18.52
N GLU A 111 19.75 -14.80 19.84
CA GLU A 111 20.35 -13.70 20.60
C GLU A 111 21.73 -14.14 21.06
N VAL A 112 22.73 -13.29 20.81
CA VAL A 112 24.14 -13.64 20.98
C VAL A 112 24.56 -13.76 22.43
N ALA A 113 23.96 -12.95 23.29
CA ALA A 113 24.17 -13.09 24.70
C ALA A 113 22.80 -13.41 25.32
N LYS A 114 22.76 -14.52 26.06
CA LYS A 114 21.56 -15.07 26.71
C LYS A 114 21.57 -14.81 28.21
N ASN A 115 22.71 -14.36 28.73
CA ASN A 115 22.92 -14.06 30.14
C ASN A 115 23.07 -12.55 30.29
N GLU A 116 22.29 -11.98 31.21
CA GLU A 116 22.24 -10.54 31.46
C GLU A 116 23.58 -9.96 31.91
N SER A 117 24.38 -10.74 32.62
CA SER A 117 25.62 -10.29 33.26
C SER A 117 26.87 -10.22 32.38
N VAL A 118 26.78 -10.48 31.07
CA VAL A 118 27.96 -10.60 30.20
C VAL A 118 28.06 -9.45 29.20
N VAL A 119 29.22 -8.80 29.15
CA VAL A 119 29.53 -7.72 28.20
C VAL A 119 29.45 -8.24 26.77
N LEU A 120 28.60 -7.63 25.94
CA LEU A 120 28.34 -8.04 24.55
C LEU A 120 29.61 -8.27 23.74
N THR A 121 30.66 -7.48 23.95
CA THR A 121 31.91 -7.55 23.18
C THR A 121 32.72 -8.80 23.47
N GLU A 122 32.63 -9.37 24.69
CA GLU A 122 33.24 -10.67 24.97
C GLU A 122 32.44 -11.80 24.31
N GLU A 123 31.12 -11.66 24.23
CA GLU A 123 30.26 -12.63 23.56
C GLU A 123 30.47 -12.62 22.04
N LEU A 124 30.72 -11.45 21.44
CA LEU A 124 31.03 -11.33 20.01
C LEU A 124 32.37 -11.96 19.61
N LYS A 125 33.31 -12.13 20.55
CA LYS A 125 34.59 -12.82 20.29
C LYS A 125 34.42 -14.33 20.14
N LYS A 126 33.31 -14.90 20.62
CA LYS A 126 33.07 -16.35 20.51
C LYS A 126 32.79 -16.73 19.05
N PRO A 127 33.27 -17.91 18.59
CA PRO A 127 33.05 -18.35 17.21
C PRO A 127 31.55 -18.40 16.84
N GLY A 128 31.16 -17.82 15.71
CA GLY A 128 29.77 -17.84 15.20
C GLY A 128 28.85 -16.74 15.76
N ASN A 129 29.18 -16.15 16.91
CA ASN A 129 28.35 -15.14 17.56
C ASN A 129 28.34 -13.81 16.79
N PHE A 130 29.46 -13.43 16.18
CA PHE A 130 29.52 -12.24 15.35
C PHE A 130 28.56 -12.33 14.15
N GLU A 131 28.44 -13.50 13.53
CA GLU A 131 27.58 -13.71 12.37
C GLU A 131 26.10 -13.68 12.75
N ILE A 132 25.74 -14.21 13.92
CA ILE A 132 24.39 -14.08 14.51
C ILE A 132 24.09 -12.60 14.77
N PHE A 133 25.01 -11.88 15.41
CA PHE A 133 24.85 -10.44 15.68
C PHE A 133 24.71 -9.62 14.39
N ASN A 134 25.53 -9.91 13.38
CA ASN A 134 25.45 -9.25 12.08
C ASN A 134 24.06 -9.46 11.45
N GLY A 135 23.54 -10.70 11.47
CA GLY A 135 22.17 -10.99 11.05
C GLY A 135 21.14 -10.18 11.85
N LEU A 136 21.28 -10.16 13.18
CA LEU A 136 20.42 -9.41 14.10
C LEU A 136 20.35 -7.92 13.74
N VAL A 137 21.50 -7.27 13.55
CA VAL A 137 21.60 -5.85 13.21
C VAL A 137 20.98 -5.56 11.84
N VAL A 138 21.26 -6.40 10.83
CA VAL A 138 20.71 -6.23 9.48
C VAL A 138 19.19 -6.31 9.49
N MET A 139 18.62 -7.34 10.13
CA MET A 139 17.17 -7.51 10.17
C MET A 139 16.49 -6.45 11.04
N ALA A 140 17.08 -6.05 12.18
CA ALA A 140 16.55 -4.99 13.02
C ALA A 140 16.51 -3.65 12.27
N ARG A 141 17.63 -3.24 11.64
CA ARG A 141 17.70 -2.00 10.85
C ARG A 141 16.75 -2.04 9.66
N TYR A 142 16.63 -3.17 8.96
CA TYR A 142 15.64 -3.33 7.89
C TYR A 142 14.21 -3.17 8.43
N GLY A 143 13.86 -3.87 9.52
CA GLY A 143 12.54 -3.82 10.13
C GLY A 143 12.15 -2.40 10.56
N TYR A 144 13.06 -1.67 11.21
CA TYR A 144 12.84 -0.29 11.60
C TYR A 144 12.71 0.66 10.42
N ARG A 145 13.52 0.53 9.36
CA ARG A 145 13.38 1.35 8.14
C ARG A 145 12.03 1.12 7.44
N GLN A 146 11.57 -0.14 7.38
CA GLN A 146 10.25 -0.45 6.83
C GLN A 146 9.14 0.15 7.70
N SER A 147 9.27 0.06 9.02
CA SER A 147 8.29 0.61 9.97
C SER A 147 8.24 2.14 9.91
N ALA A 148 9.39 2.81 9.78
CA ALA A 148 9.46 4.27 9.58
C ALA A 148 8.84 4.70 8.25
N SER A 149 9.10 3.97 7.16
CA SER A 149 8.46 4.22 5.85
C SER A 149 6.95 4.05 5.91
N TYR A 150 6.47 3.01 6.60
CA TYR A 150 5.04 2.77 6.80
C TYR A 150 4.39 3.85 7.67
N ALA A 151 5.04 4.24 8.77
CA ALA A 151 4.58 5.33 9.64
C ALA A 151 4.44 6.66 8.85
N ARG A 152 5.45 7.02 8.06
CA ARG A 152 5.40 8.22 7.20
C ARG A 152 4.29 8.16 6.15
N SER A 153 3.95 6.97 5.65
CA SER A 153 2.96 6.81 4.58
C SER A 153 1.52 6.64 5.09
N CYS A 154 1.34 6.06 6.29
CA CYS A 154 0.04 5.56 6.76
C CYS A 154 -0.41 6.18 8.09
N TYR A 155 0.52 6.60 8.94
CA TYR A 155 0.20 7.28 10.20
C TYR A 155 0.30 8.81 10.08
N ALA A 156 1.00 9.33 9.07
CA ALA A 156 1.00 10.76 8.79
C ALA A 156 -0.41 11.21 8.39
N GLN A 157 -0.88 12.33 8.94
CA GLN A 157 -2.20 12.91 8.63
C GLN A 157 -2.24 13.59 7.25
N THR A 158 -1.58 13.01 6.25
CA THR A 158 -1.71 13.43 4.86
C THR A 158 -2.91 12.70 4.25
N SER A 159 -3.60 13.34 3.32
CA SER A 159 -4.88 12.90 2.74
C SER A 159 -4.87 11.55 1.98
N ASP A 160 -3.75 10.83 2.00
CA ASP A 160 -3.47 9.62 1.21
C ASP A 160 -3.50 8.32 2.04
N ASN A 161 -4.25 8.30 3.14
CA ASN A 161 -4.52 7.08 3.94
C ASN A 161 -5.21 5.95 3.14
N SER A 162 -5.60 6.21 1.89
CA SER A 162 -6.14 5.23 0.94
C SER A 162 -5.06 4.59 0.05
N SER A 163 -3.76 4.79 0.33
CA SER A 163 -2.72 4.14 -0.46
C SER A 163 -2.76 2.63 -0.23
N ASN A 164 -2.70 1.85 -1.32
CA ASN A 164 -2.65 0.39 -1.25
C ASN A 164 -1.42 -0.14 -0.48
N ALA A 165 -0.48 0.73 -0.08
CA ALA A 165 0.67 0.39 0.75
C ALA A 165 0.31 0.26 2.24
N CYS A 166 -0.79 0.88 2.67
CA CYS A 166 -1.25 0.84 4.06
C CYS A 166 -2.07 -0.42 4.39
N GLU A 167 -2.44 -1.22 3.39
CA GLU A 167 -3.28 -2.42 3.56
C GLU A 167 -2.45 -3.72 3.65
N ILE A 168 -1.35 -3.70 4.41
CA ILE A 168 -0.50 -4.89 4.65
C ILE A 168 -0.87 -5.57 5.97
N TYR A 169 -1.15 -4.77 7.00
CA TYR A 169 -1.53 -5.25 8.33
C TYR A 169 -3.06 -5.35 8.47
N THR A 170 -3.53 -5.91 9.59
CA THR A 170 -4.97 -6.07 9.86
C THR A 170 -5.70 -4.74 9.83
N LEU A 171 -5.08 -3.71 10.42
CA LEU A 171 -5.50 -2.32 10.40
C LEU A 171 -4.41 -1.42 9.75
N PRO A 172 -4.78 -0.37 9.00
CA PRO A 172 -3.80 0.58 8.47
C PRO A 172 -3.05 1.36 9.54
N THR A 173 -3.73 1.68 10.64
CA THR A 173 -3.17 2.39 11.80
C THR A 173 -3.75 1.84 13.09
N LEU A 174 -2.97 1.89 14.16
CA LEU A 174 -3.44 1.63 15.51
C LEU A 174 -3.92 2.95 16.14
N PRO A 175 -5.12 2.99 16.74
CA PRO A 175 -5.64 4.19 17.37
C PRO A 175 -4.87 4.52 18.65
N TYR A 176 -4.57 5.80 18.86
CA TYR A 176 -3.99 6.32 20.08
C TYR A 176 -4.37 7.79 20.27
N ASN A 177 -4.29 8.26 21.51
CA ASN A 177 -4.59 9.64 21.88
C ASN A 177 -3.29 10.42 22.13
N VAL A 178 -3.31 11.71 21.81
CA VAL A 178 -2.20 12.63 22.06
C VAL A 178 -2.66 13.77 22.95
N SER A 179 -2.02 13.94 24.10
CA SER A 179 -2.09 15.14 24.92
C SER A 179 -0.78 15.93 24.77
N ARG A 180 -0.86 17.24 24.57
CA ARG A 180 0.31 18.10 24.26
C ARG A 180 0.74 19.00 25.42
N SER A 181 0.02 18.96 26.54
CA SER A 181 0.25 19.83 27.69
C SER A 181 -0.02 19.06 28.98
N GLU A 182 0.89 18.13 29.26
CA GLU A 182 0.90 17.35 30.49
C GLU A 182 1.96 17.87 31.48
N PRO A 183 1.79 17.61 32.78
CA PRO A 183 2.83 17.89 33.77
C PRO A 183 4.15 17.18 33.45
N CYS A 184 5.25 17.76 33.92
CA CYS A 184 6.57 17.15 33.85
C CYS A 184 6.53 15.71 34.43
N PRO A 185 6.96 14.67 33.68
CA PRO A 185 6.96 13.29 34.15
C PRO A 185 8.12 12.99 35.12
N PHE A 186 9.08 13.91 35.26
CA PHE A 186 10.26 13.84 36.09
C PHE A 186 10.19 14.87 37.23
N ASN A 187 11.30 15.10 37.94
CA ASN A 187 11.40 16.24 38.84
C ASN A 187 11.30 17.57 38.06
N GLU A 188 10.59 18.55 38.60
CA GLU A 188 10.37 19.87 37.96
C GLU A 188 11.66 20.57 37.55
N LYS A 189 12.77 20.33 38.27
CA LYS A 189 14.08 20.91 37.95
C LYS A 189 14.67 20.46 36.60
N VAL A 190 14.21 19.33 36.06
CA VAL A 190 14.77 18.72 34.84
C VAL A 190 14.02 19.17 33.60
N CYS A 191 12.75 19.51 33.72
CA CYS A 191 11.89 19.79 32.58
C CYS A 191 12.02 21.24 32.11
N ASN A 192 12.17 21.42 30.80
CA ASN A 192 12.07 22.71 30.13
C ASN A 192 10.69 22.83 29.45
N GLY A 193 9.65 23.12 30.24
CA GLY A 193 8.28 23.29 29.77
C GLY A 193 7.34 22.12 30.06
N THR A 194 6.25 22.01 29.30
CA THR A 194 5.22 20.97 29.47
C THR A 194 5.52 19.72 28.65
N ALA A 195 5.10 18.57 29.16
CA ALA A 195 5.25 17.29 28.49
C ALA A 195 4.14 17.04 27.46
N MET A 196 4.41 16.07 26.58
CA MET A 196 3.45 15.50 25.65
C MET A 196 3.32 14.01 25.96
N THR A 197 2.08 13.51 25.96
CA THR A 197 1.78 12.09 26.16
C THR A 197 1.09 11.50 24.93
N ALA A 198 1.63 10.40 24.42
CA ALA A 198 0.94 9.51 23.50
C ALA A 198 0.46 8.28 24.28
N ASP A 199 -0.87 8.09 24.38
CA ASP A 199 -1.49 7.00 25.11
C ASP A 199 -2.27 6.09 24.16
N MET A 200 -1.88 4.83 24.13
CA MET A 200 -2.52 3.77 23.37
C MET A 200 -3.03 2.73 24.37
N ASP A 201 -4.34 2.58 24.48
CA ASP A 201 -4.98 1.63 25.40
C ASP A 201 -5.92 0.69 24.66
N GLY A 202 -5.90 -0.58 25.05
CA GLY A 202 -6.85 -1.59 24.59
C GLY A 202 -6.55 -2.25 23.24
N ILE A 203 -5.30 -2.22 22.75
CA ILE A 203 -4.93 -2.93 21.53
C ILE A 203 -5.00 -4.44 21.75
N ARG A 204 -5.83 -5.14 20.99
CA ARG A 204 -6.03 -6.58 21.10
C ARG A 204 -5.14 -7.36 20.14
N SER A 205 -4.59 -8.46 20.62
CA SER A 205 -3.77 -9.37 19.82
C SER A 205 -4.48 -9.93 18.58
N ASP A 206 -5.78 -10.24 18.70
CA ASP A 206 -6.58 -10.95 17.70
C ASP A 206 -7.15 -10.05 16.60
N LEU A 207 -7.67 -8.88 17.00
CA LEU A 207 -8.32 -7.93 16.10
C LEU A 207 -7.33 -6.94 15.48
N ASP A 208 -6.39 -6.41 16.26
CA ASP A 208 -5.56 -5.28 15.83
C ASP A 208 -4.19 -5.73 15.31
N LEU A 209 -3.60 -6.75 15.94
CA LEU A 209 -2.26 -7.27 15.60
C LEU A 209 -2.27 -8.54 14.75
N GLY A 210 -3.45 -9.11 14.47
CA GLY A 210 -3.61 -10.25 13.56
C GLY A 210 -3.24 -11.62 14.13
N ILE A 211 -3.03 -11.77 15.44
CA ILE A 211 -2.74 -13.06 16.08
C ILE A 211 -4.05 -13.87 16.20
N ASN A 212 -4.29 -14.76 15.25
CA ASN A 212 -5.51 -15.54 15.05
C ASN A 212 -5.73 -16.60 16.14
N THR A 213 -6.24 -16.16 17.28
CA THR A 213 -6.62 -17.00 18.41
C THR A 213 -8.11 -16.85 18.71
N LEU A 214 -8.64 -17.72 19.57
CA LEU A 214 -9.99 -17.55 20.07
C LEU A 214 -10.08 -16.24 20.87
N PRO A 215 -11.22 -15.51 20.84
CA PRO A 215 -11.36 -14.20 21.50
C PRO A 215 -11.03 -14.21 23.00
N GLU A 216 -11.30 -15.31 23.70
CA GLU A 216 -10.98 -15.52 25.11
C GLU A 216 -9.49 -15.76 25.37
N SER A 217 -8.74 -16.17 24.35
CA SER A 217 -7.29 -16.38 24.42
C SER A 217 -6.49 -15.13 24.07
N ALA A 218 -7.15 -14.08 23.60
CA ALA A 218 -6.50 -12.83 23.23
C ALA A 218 -5.99 -12.07 24.46
N VAL A 219 -4.97 -11.24 24.22
CA VAL A 219 -4.35 -10.36 25.20
C VAL A 219 -4.44 -8.93 24.70
N THR A 220 -4.56 -7.99 25.63
CA THR A 220 -4.63 -6.55 25.39
C THR A 220 -3.33 -5.88 25.80
N LEU A 221 -2.92 -4.87 25.04
CA LEU A 221 -1.77 -4.02 25.31
C LEU A 221 -2.21 -2.59 25.57
N ARG A 222 -1.64 -2.02 26.64
CA ARG A 222 -1.56 -0.59 26.86
C ARG A 222 -0.11 -0.13 26.81
N GLN A 223 0.16 0.92 26.06
CA GLN A 223 1.47 1.55 25.93
C GLN A 223 1.34 3.07 25.99
N THR A 224 2.18 3.71 26.79
CA THR A 224 2.14 5.16 26.96
C THR A 224 3.55 5.74 26.97
N TRP A 225 3.77 6.78 26.17
CA TRP A 225 5.02 7.54 26.15
C TRP A 225 4.72 8.96 26.61
N THR A 226 5.42 9.43 27.64
CA THR A 226 5.37 10.83 28.08
C THR A 226 6.74 11.46 27.92
N CYS A 227 6.87 12.41 27.00
CA CYS A 227 8.14 13.01 26.64
C CYS A 227 8.14 14.52 26.90
N VAL A 228 9.29 15.06 27.25
CA VAL A 228 9.47 16.48 27.60
C VAL A 228 10.88 16.96 27.22
N PRO A 229 11.04 18.21 26.76
CA PRO A 229 12.35 18.84 26.68
C PRO A 229 13.01 18.90 28.04
N VAL A 230 14.29 18.57 28.09
CA VAL A 230 15.09 18.55 29.31
C VAL A 230 15.99 19.78 29.31
N ASP A 231 15.94 20.54 30.41
CA ASP A 231 16.97 21.54 30.68
C ASP A 231 18.27 20.81 30.97
N ALA A 232 19.30 21.08 30.18
CA ALA A 232 20.56 20.36 30.27
C ALA A 232 21.69 21.20 30.88
N GLU A 233 21.50 22.51 31.01
CA GLU A 233 22.54 23.42 31.49
C GLU A 233 23.03 23.09 32.90
N PRO A 234 22.15 22.75 33.88
CA PRO A 234 22.60 22.40 35.23
C PRO A 234 23.48 21.14 35.29
N TRP A 235 23.41 20.28 34.28
CA TRP A 235 24.18 19.03 34.20
C TRP A 235 25.39 19.11 33.26
N ALA A 236 25.58 20.25 32.58
CA ALA A 236 26.67 20.44 31.65
C ALA A 236 27.97 20.80 32.39
N THR A 237 29.10 20.24 31.94
CA THR A 237 30.42 20.74 32.33
C THR A 237 30.73 22.05 31.60
N PRO A 238 31.69 22.85 32.10
CA PRO A 238 32.35 23.81 31.22
C PRO A 238 33.04 23.06 30.06
N TRP A 239 33.36 23.80 29.00
CA TRP A 239 34.31 23.31 28.01
C TRP A 239 35.67 23.18 28.67
N GLY A 240 36.30 22.03 28.49
CA GLY A 240 37.66 21.79 28.97
C GLY A 240 38.26 20.55 28.36
N ASP A 241 39.55 20.38 28.53
CA ASP A 241 40.26 19.16 28.12
C ASP A 241 40.03 18.01 29.12
N ALA A 242 40.55 16.81 28.83
CA ALA A 242 40.35 15.64 29.69
C ALA A 242 40.91 15.83 31.11
N ASN A 243 41.97 16.62 31.27
CA ASN A 243 42.62 16.86 32.55
C ASN A 243 41.85 17.89 33.39
N GLU A 244 41.41 18.97 32.75
CA GLU A 244 40.59 20.03 33.36
C GLU A 244 39.24 19.50 33.85
N LEU A 245 38.67 18.55 33.10
CA LEU A 245 37.42 17.87 33.48
C LEU A 245 37.63 16.72 34.47
N HIS A 246 38.88 16.43 34.85
CA HIS A 246 39.26 15.30 35.71
C HIS A 246 38.75 13.95 35.20
N MET A 247 38.87 13.72 33.90
CA MET A 247 38.51 12.45 33.25
C MET A 247 39.66 11.45 33.33
N ASP A 248 39.38 10.30 33.93
CA ASP A 248 40.29 9.15 33.99
C ASP A 248 40.05 8.22 32.78
N ILE A 249 41.11 8.01 31.99
CA ILE A 249 41.14 7.19 30.77
C ILE A 249 40.68 5.75 31.05
N SER A 250 40.96 5.24 32.26
CA SER A 250 40.60 3.86 32.64
C SER A 250 39.10 3.67 32.83
N THR A 251 38.35 4.75 33.04
CA THR A 251 36.90 4.75 33.31
C THR A 251 36.08 5.57 32.31
N GLY A 252 36.72 6.33 31.41
CA GLY A 252 36.11 7.33 30.53
C GLY A 252 35.16 6.81 29.44
N GLY A 253 34.85 5.51 29.43
CA GLY A 253 34.03 4.87 28.42
C GLY A 253 34.72 4.77 27.05
N ARG A 254 34.14 3.96 26.17
CA ARG A 254 34.68 3.61 24.82
C ARG A 254 34.98 4.79 23.88
N TRP A 255 34.57 6.01 24.23
CA TRP A 255 34.79 7.22 23.42
C TRP A 255 36.12 7.92 23.69
N ASP A 256 36.75 7.71 24.86
CA ASP A 256 37.93 8.49 25.27
C ASP A 256 39.26 7.92 24.72
N GLU A 257 39.34 6.65 24.33
CA GLU A 257 40.58 6.04 23.81
C GLU A 257 41.03 6.61 22.46
N GLN A 258 40.11 7.20 21.68
CA GLN A 258 40.35 7.67 20.30
C GLN A 258 40.40 9.19 20.19
N VAL A 259 40.05 9.91 21.26
CA VAL A 259 39.99 11.37 21.29
C VAL A 259 41.23 11.88 22.02
N PRO A 260 42.06 12.74 21.40
CA PRO A 260 43.21 13.33 22.06
C PRO A 260 42.83 14.02 23.38
N ARG A 261 43.64 13.88 24.44
CA ARG A 261 43.31 14.41 25.78
C ARG A 261 43.17 15.93 25.79
N GLU A 262 43.97 16.59 24.95
CA GLU A 262 43.99 18.03 24.71
C GLU A 262 42.75 18.53 23.94
N GLU A 263 41.92 17.64 23.40
CA GLU A 263 40.72 18.05 22.68
C GLU A 263 39.64 18.53 23.65
N GLU A 264 39.31 19.82 23.56
CA GLU A 264 38.24 20.44 24.33
C GLU A 264 36.89 19.76 24.07
N ARG A 265 36.20 19.45 25.16
CA ARG A 265 34.91 18.78 25.17
C ARG A 265 33.97 19.39 26.19
N ILE A 266 32.69 19.16 25.95
CA ILE A 266 31.60 19.41 26.91
C ILE A 266 30.90 18.09 27.17
N CYS A 267 30.57 17.82 28.43
CA CYS A 267 29.90 16.60 28.84
C CYS A 267 28.67 16.90 29.69
N TYR A 268 27.63 16.08 29.57
CA TYR A 268 26.40 16.20 30.35
C TYR A 268 26.26 15.03 31.33
N LYS A 269 26.22 15.35 32.62
CA LYS A 269 26.24 14.41 33.76
C LYS A 269 24.84 14.04 34.23
N PHE A 270 24.04 13.45 33.35
CA PHE A 270 22.67 12.99 33.66
C PHE A 270 22.59 11.69 34.47
N GLY A 271 23.74 11.12 34.85
CA GLY A 271 23.83 9.86 35.56
C GLY A 271 25.21 9.24 35.41
N THR A 272 25.34 7.97 35.76
CA THR A 272 26.54 7.17 35.48
C THR A 272 26.28 6.14 34.40
N ASP A 273 27.34 5.64 33.79
CA ASP A 273 27.28 4.46 32.92
C ASP A 273 26.84 3.20 33.68
N GLU A 274 26.66 2.10 32.93
CA GLU A 274 26.26 0.78 33.46
C GLU A 274 27.20 0.25 34.57
N THR A 275 28.49 0.61 34.51
CA THR A 275 29.48 0.17 35.49
C THR A 275 29.54 1.07 36.74
N GLY A 276 28.88 2.23 36.71
CA GLY A 276 28.96 3.24 37.76
C GLY A 276 30.32 3.94 37.84
N GLN A 277 31.19 3.75 36.85
CA GLN A 277 32.56 4.26 36.88
C GLN A 277 32.68 5.67 36.33
N THR A 278 31.81 6.07 35.40
CA THR A 278 31.86 7.40 34.79
C THR A 278 30.51 8.08 34.76
N SER A 279 30.51 9.39 35.09
CA SER A 279 29.34 10.27 34.96
C SER A 279 29.26 10.98 33.61
N PHE A 280 30.21 10.74 32.72
CA PHE A 280 30.36 11.45 31.44
C PHE A 280 29.58 10.74 30.31
N LEU A 281 28.26 10.65 30.46
CA LEU A 281 27.38 9.88 29.55
C LEU A 281 27.27 10.46 28.14
N PHE A 282 27.11 11.78 28.04
CA PHE A 282 26.98 12.47 26.77
C PHE A 282 28.09 13.50 26.64
N CYS A 283 29.17 13.14 25.95
CA CYS A 283 30.24 14.09 25.63
C CYS A 283 30.22 14.47 24.15
N LEU A 284 30.64 15.69 23.87
CA LEU A 284 30.85 16.20 22.52
C LEU A 284 32.13 17.03 22.50
N THR A 285 32.97 16.79 21.50
CA THR A 285 34.19 17.56 21.29
C THR A 285 33.96 18.72 20.34
N ARG A 286 34.84 19.72 20.40
CA ARG A 286 34.76 20.88 19.49
C ARG A 286 34.98 20.48 18.03
N ASN A 287 35.87 19.51 17.74
CA ASN A 287 36.05 19.03 16.37
C ASN A 287 34.83 18.25 15.88
N SER A 288 34.21 17.41 16.72
CA SER A 288 32.99 16.68 16.36
C SER A 288 31.83 17.62 16.05
N LEU A 289 31.73 18.75 16.76
CA LEU A 289 30.72 19.77 16.48
C LEU A 289 30.98 20.49 15.15
N LYS A 290 32.26 20.74 14.81
CA LYS A 290 32.65 21.50 13.62
C LYS A 290 32.73 20.68 12.33
N TYR A 291 33.25 19.46 12.40
CA TYR A 291 33.60 18.62 11.25
C TYR A 291 32.75 17.35 11.14
N GLY A 292 31.67 17.23 11.91
CA GLY A 292 30.79 16.07 11.80
C GLY A 292 30.03 16.07 10.48
N ASP A 293 30.01 14.93 9.80
CA ASP A 293 29.41 14.77 8.46
C ASP A 293 27.87 14.79 8.43
N ALA A 294 27.21 14.69 9.59
CA ALA A 294 25.75 14.62 9.69
C ALA A 294 25.16 15.95 10.17
N ALA A 295 24.15 16.44 9.45
CA ALA A 295 23.36 17.62 9.80
C ALA A 295 22.75 17.52 11.20
N TYR A 296 22.16 16.36 11.50
CA TYR A 296 21.66 16.00 12.82
C TYR A 296 22.31 14.71 13.30
N ASP A 297 22.74 14.69 14.56
CA ASP A 297 23.20 13.48 15.24
C ASP A 297 22.42 13.28 16.54
N ILE A 298 21.99 12.04 16.79
CA ILE A 298 21.27 11.66 18.00
C ILE A 298 22.10 10.64 18.76
N LYS A 299 22.31 10.92 20.04
CA LYS A 299 22.81 9.96 21.02
C LYS A 299 21.72 9.70 22.05
N SER A 300 21.61 8.48 22.52
CA SER A 300 20.60 8.11 23.50
C SER A 300 21.15 7.18 24.56
N ALA A 301 20.58 7.28 25.76
CA ALA A 301 20.79 6.35 26.84
C ALA A 301 19.43 6.01 27.46
N THR A 302 19.24 4.77 27.87
CA THR A 302 17.98 4.28 28.44
C THR A 302 18.25 3.60 29.77
N SER A 303 17.50 3.98 30.80
CA SER A 303 17.44 3.27 32.07
C SER A 303 16.18 2.40 32.07
N PHE A 304 16.33 1.12 32.39
CA PHE A 304 15.20 0.18 32.44
C PHE A 304 14.90 -0.21 33.88
N VAL A 305 13.62 -0.30 34.21
CA VAL A 305 13.18 -0.75 35.53
C VAL A 305 13.40 -2.26 35.67
N ASN A 306 13.93 -2.69 36.81
CA ASN A 306 14.19 -4.10 37.15
C ASN A 306 15.07 -4.84 36.15
N TYR A 307 16.03 -4.15 35.54
CA TYR A 307 16.94 -4.73 34.57
C TYR A 307 18.39 -4.71 35.08
N ASN A 308 19.04 -5.87 35.09
CA ASN A 308 20.42 -6.05 35.53
C ASN A 308 21.36 -6.49 34.37
N GLY A 309 20.95 -6.28 33.12
CA GLY A 309 21.72 -6.69 31.94
C GLY A 309 22.65 -5.62 31.36
N SER A 310 23.38 -5.93 30.27
CA SER A 310 24.36 -5.03 29.59
C SER A 310 24.07 -4.81 28.08
N TYR A 311 22.85 -5.06 27.59
CA TYR A 311 22.57 -5.09 26.13
C TYR A 311 22.30 -3.74 25.47
N ALA A 312 22.12 -2.68 26.25
CA ALA A 312 21.70 -1.38 25.76
C ALA A 312 22.66 -0.28 26.25
N PRO A 313 22.62 0.93 25.67
CA PRO A 313 23.27 2.10 26.27
C PRO A 313 22.55 2.43 27.58
N LEU A 314 22.91 1.69 28.62
CA LEU A 314 22.32 1.76 29.94
C LEU A 314 22.99 2.87 30.71
N PHE A 315 22.19 3.57 31.48
CA PHE A 315 22.70 4.52 32.44
C PHE A 315 21.91 4.44 33.74
N ASN A 316 22.59 4.75 34.84
CA ASN A 316 21.98 4.94 36.13
C ASN A 316 21.66 6.43 36.27
N PRO A 317 20.37 6.83 36.23
CA PRO A 317 19.98 8.23 36.19
C PRO A 317 20.32 8.96 37.50
N VAL A 318 20.49 10.28 37.42
CA VAL A 318 20.46 11.14 38.61
C VAL A 318 19.11 11.03 39.33
N PRO A 319 19.03 11.32 40.64
CA PRO A 319 17.79 11.18 41.42
C PRO A 319 16.60 11.95 40.83
N GLU A 320 16.85 13.05 40.12
CA GLU A 320 15.80 13.85 39.47
C GLU A 320 15.17 13.18 38.24
N LEU A 321 15.85 12.21 37.64
CA LEU A 321 15.42 11.41 36.49
C LEU A 321 15.10 9.94 36.86
N ASP A 322 15.43 9.51 38.08
CA ASP A 322 15.18 8.16 38.56
C ASP A 322 13.69 7.95 38.87
N ILE A 323 13.06 7.08 38.11
CA ILE A 323 11.65 6.70 38.26
C ILE A 323 11.56 5.19 38.34
N GLN A 324 10.83 4.69 39.34
CA GLN A 324 10.75 3.26 39.66
C GLN A 324 9.67 2.49 38.87
N ASP A 325 8.86 3.18 38.07
CA ASP A 325 7.63 2.63 37.46
C ASP A 325 7.56 2.77 35.93
N ALA A 326 8.68 3.08 35.27
CA ALA A 326 8.77 3.27 33.82
C ALA A 326 10.20 3.19 33.31
N ASP A 327 10.39 2.78 32.06
CA ASP A 327 11.68 2.92 31.38
C ASP A 327 11.90 4.40 31.00
N VAL A 328 13.12 4.91 31.20
CA VAL A 328 13.48 6.31 30.94
C VAL A 328 14.52 6.38 29.85
N THR A 329 14.17 7.00 28.71
CA THR A 329 15.09 7.23 27.59
C THR A 329 15.42 8.71 27.46
N LEU A 330 16.71 9.05 27.52
CA LEU A 330 17.23 10.38 27.18
C LEU A 330 17.75 10.39 25.73
N MET A 331 17.40 11.44 24.99
CA MET A 331 17.82 11.66 23.61
C MET A 331 18.52 13.01 23.49
N GLY A 332 19.82 12.99 23.28
CA GLY A 332 20.63 14.17 23.02
C GLY A 332 20.76 14.43 21.53
N LEU A 333 20.29 15.58 21.06
CA LEU A 333 20.38 16.03 19.67
C LEU A 333 21.53 17.03 19.51
N THR A 334 22.39 16.79 18.52
CA THR A 334 23.39 17.76 18.06
C THR A 334 23.01 18.20 16.65
N SER A 335 22.75 19.49 16.48
CA SER A 335 22.48 20.10 15.18
C SER A 335 23.73 20.84 14.68
N ARG A 336 24.14 20.55 13.44
CA ARG A 336 25.25 21.20 12.73
C ARG A 336 24.76 22.03 11.55
N ILE A 337 23.45 22.20 11.43
CA ILE A 337 22.80 22.92 10.34
C ILE A 337 22.57 24.39 10.72
N ALA A 338 22.45 25.24 9.72
CA ALA A 338 22.03 26.62 9.87
C ALA A 338 20.61 26.84 9.33
N TYR A 339 19.88 27.76 9.94
CA TYR A 339 18.52 28.13 9.57
C TYR A 339 18.48 29.58 9.10
N PRO A 340 17.58 29.94 8.16
CA PRO A 340 17.40 31.33 7.74
C PRO A 340 16.70 32.20 8.79
N GLU A 341 15.98 31.58 9.74
CA GLU A 341 15.22 32.23 10.80
C GLU A 341 15.53 31.60 12.16
N PRO A 342 15.36 32.33 13.28
CA PRO A 342 15.60 31.78 14.60
C PRO A 342 14.57 30.70 14.95
N ILE A 343 15.04 29.56 15.48
CA ILE A 343 14.19 28.43 15.87
C ILE A 343 13.93 28.49 17.37
N GLN A 344 12.64 28.53 17.73
CA GLN A 344 12.17 28.58 19.13
C GLN A 344 11.75 27.22 19.70
N ASP A 345 11.85 26.15 18.90
CA ASP A 345 11.58 24.79 19.38
C ASP A 345 12.60 24.39 20.46
N PRO A 346 12.18 24.00 21.68
CA PRO A 346 13.12 23.71 22.78
C PRO A 346 14.18 22.65 22.46
N TRP A 347 13.87 21.68 21.60
CA TRP A 347 14.81 20.62 21.24
C TRP A 347 15.68 21.02 20.04
N PHE A 348 15.14 21.74 19.06
CA PHE A 348 15.89 22.22 17.89
C PHE A 348 16.38 23.68 18.02
N THR A 349 16.40 24.23 19.24
CA THR A 349 16.64 25.66 19.50
C THR A 349 17.88 26.19 18.77
N ALA A 350 17.67 27.21 17.94
CA ALA A 350 18.73 27.84 17.16
C ALA A 350 18.53 29.37 17.11
N THR A 351 19.17 30.07 18.05
CA THR A 351 19.08 31.54 18.18
C THR A 351 20.45 32.22 18.03
N ASN A 352 21.53 31.44 17.91
CA ASN A 352 22.89 31.99 17.76
C ASN A 352 23.07 32.53 16.34
N HIS A 353 23.06 33.85 16.21
CA HIS A 353 23.25 34.52 14.94
C HIS A 353 24.69 34.36 14.42
N SER A 354 24.83 33.94 13.18
CA SER A 354 26.11 33.70 12.49
C SER A 354 26.12 34.46 11.17
N VAL A 355 26.95 35.50 11.10
CA VAL A 355 27.14 36.34 9.90
C VAL A 355 28.22 35.73 9.01
N GLY A 356 27.92 35.52 7.72
CA GLY A 356 28.93 35.45 6.65
C GLY A 356 29.94 34.30 6.64
N SER A 357 29.65 33.13 7.26
CA SER A 357 30.62 32.02 7.31
C SER A 357 30.06 30.62 7.04
N ALA A 358 28.74 30.42 7.01
CA ALA A 358 28.15 29.07 6.94
C ALA A 358 27.62 28.67 5.56
N SER A 359 27.45 29.61 4.63
CA SER A 359 26.87 29.34 3.33
C SER A 359 27.62 30.10 2.23
N SER A 360 27.75 29.48 1.05
CA SER A 360 28.26 30.11 -0.18
C SER A 360 27.44 31.34 -0.63
N TYR A 361 26.41 31.71 0.12
CA TYR A 361 25.40 32.71 -0.21
C TYR A 361 25.48 33.99 0.65
N ASN A 362 26.39 34.06 1.64
CA ASN A 362 26.66 35.26 2.45
C ASN A 362 25.40 35.87 3.12
N ASN A 363 24.46 35.02 3.52
CA ASN A 363 23.22 35.41 4.21
C ASN A 363 23.36 35.27 5.73
N ASP A 364 22.60 36.08 6.46
CA ASP A 364 22.38 35.91 7.90
C ASP A 364 21.78 34.53 8.17
N SER A 365 22.29 33.86 9.19
CA SER A 365 21.87 32.49 9.53
C SER A 365 21.92 32.26 11.03
N TYR A 366 21.10 31.33 11.51
CA TYR A 366 20.98 30.97 12.91
C TYR A 366 21.46 29.54 13.13
N LYS A 367 22.34 29.36 14.11
CA LYS A 367 22.87 28.05 14.52
C LYS A 367 22.31 27.66 15.89
N ALA A 368 22.46 26.37 16.21
CA ALA A 368 22.05 25.81 17.49
C ALA A 368 22.53 26.66 18.68
N THR A 369 21.63 26.88 19.63
CA THR A 369 21.91 27.68 20.84
C THR A 369 22.83 26.93 21.79
N HIS A 370 22.57 25.63 21.96
CA HIS A 370 23.33 24.72 22.80
C HIS A 370 24.10 23.71 21.94
N PRO A 371 25.29 23.25 22.36
CA PRO A 371 26.03 22.19 21.64
C PRO A 371 25.25 20.87 21.51
N ARG A 372 24.41 20.58 22.50
CA ARG A 372 23.50 19.44 22.50
C ARG A 372 22.26 19.79 23.33
N SER A 373 21.08 19.49 22.79
CA SER A 373 19.78 19.65 23.45
C SER A 373 19.19 18.28 23.77
N PHE A 374 18.29 18.19 24.75
CA PHE A 374 17.82 16.91 25.26
C PHE A 374 16.29 16.79 25.30
N LEU A 375 15.81 15.58 25.00
CA LEU A 375 14.45 15.12 25.30
C LEU A 375 14.53 13.93 26.25
N GLY A 376 13.67 13.91 27.26
CA GLY A 376 13.47 12.77 28.13
C GLY A 376 12.10 12.14 27.90
N CYS A 377 12.05 10.82 27.72
CA CYS A 377 10.82 10.06 27.51
C CYS A 377 10.66 8.98 28.57
N ARG A 378 9.49 8.97 29.21
CA ARG A 378 9.02 7.94 30.14
C ARG A 378 8.13 6.95 29.39
N GLN A 379 8.44 5.66 29.43
CA GLN A 379 7.75 4.61 28.70
C GLN A 379 7.15 3.57 29.65
N ARG A 380 5.84 3.31 29.52
CA ARG A 380 5.11 2.32 30.33
C ARG A 380 4.32 1.38 29.45
N TYR A 381 4.23 0.14 29.91
CA TYR A 381 3.58 -0.97 29.23
C TYR A 381 2.74 -1.76 30.22
N GLN A 382 1.63 -2.32 29.76
CA GLN A 382 0.83 -3.29 30.51
C GLN A 382 0.18 -4.28 29.55
N LEU A 383 0.25 -5.56 29.92
CA LEU A 383 -0.45 -6.65 29.23
C LEU A 383 -1.54 -7.21 30.13
N CYS A 384 -2.74 -7.35 29.59
CA CYS A 384 -3.89 -7.90 30.31
C CYS A 384 -4.63 -8.95 29.47
N THR A 385 -5.24 -9.93 30.10
CA THR A 385 -6.28 -10.74 29.44
C THR A 385 -7.47 -9.87 29.06
N VAL A 386 -8.25 -10.28 28.05
CA VAL A 386 -9.42 -9.50 27.58
C VAL A 386 -10.46 -9.27 28.69
N ASP A 387 -10.68 -10.27 29.54
CA ASP A 387 -11.59 -10.20 30.69
C ASP A 387 -10.97 -9.47 31.90
N ARG A 388 -9.70 -9.04 31.79
CA ARG A 388 -8.89 -8.44 32.86
C ARG A 388 -8.78 -9.30 34.13
N SER A 389 -8.98 -10.62 34.04
CA SER A 389 -8.73 -11.54 35.16
C SER A 389 -7.25 -11.57 35.55
N PHE A 390 -6.35 -11.33 34.60
CA PHE A 390 -4.93 -11.17 34.83
C PHE A 390 -4.41 -9.91 34.12
N CYS A 391 -3.66 -9.07 34.84
CA CYS A 391 -2.96 -7.91 34.31
C CYS A 391 -1.55 -7.85 34.89
N SER A 392 -0.56 -7.56 34.04
CA SER A 392 0.78 -7.23 34.50
C SER A 392 0.78 -5.90 35.26
N PRO A 393 1.81 -5.63 36.07
CA PRO A 393 2.09 -4.28 36.53
C PRO A 393 2.22 -3.33 35.34
N TYR A 394 1.79 -2.08 35.52
CA TYR A 394 1.97 -1.02 34.52
C TYR A 394 3.31 -0.34 34.75
N THR A 395 4.33 -0.81 34.05
CA THR A 395 5.74 -0.48 34.32
C THR A 395 6.60 -0.54 33.06
N GLY A 396 7.92 -0.44 33.19
CA GLY A 396 8.88 -0.70 32.12
C GLY A 396 8.84 -2.15 31.62
N ILE A 397 9.47 -2.44 30.47
CA ILE A 397 9.34 -3.74 29.79
C ILE A 397 9.78 -4.94 30.66
N TYR A 398 10.88 -4.78 31.41
CA TYR A 398 11.47 -5.85 32.22
C TYR A 398 10.75 -6.03 33.56
N GLY A 399 9.91 -5.07 33.96
CA GLY A 399 8.99 -5.25 35.08
C GLY A 399 7.75 -6.09 34.74
N ILE A 400 7.52 -6.43 33.47
CA ILE A 400 6.43 -7.32 33.04
C ILE A 400 6.89 -8.78 33.12
N PRO A 401 6.16 -9.65 33.85
CA PRO A 401 6.51 -11.07 33.94
C PRO A 401 6.33 -11.75 32.58
N HIS A 402 7.38 -12.36 32.04
CA HIS A 402 7.35 -13.03 30.74
C HIS A 402 7.83 -14.49 30.80
N GLU A 403 8.50 -14.89 31.88
CA GLU A 403 8.92 -16.26 32.09
C GLU A 403 7.76 -17.20 32.39
N ASP A 404 7.89 -18.45 31.96
CA ASP A 404 6.86 -19.48 32.14
C ASP A 404 6.44 -19.69 33.60
N LYS A 405 7.37 -19.56 34.54
CA LYS A 405 7.12 -19.76 35.98
C LYS A 405 6.24 -18.66 36.59
N ASN A 406 6.23 -17.48 35.99
CA ASN A 406 5.51 -16.30 36.50
C ASN A 406 4.11 -16.15 35.90
N LEU A 407 3.76 -16.97 34.89
CA LEU A 407 2.51 -16.90 34.14
C LEU A 407 1.60 -18.13 34.38
N THR A 408 1.56 -18.63 35.61
CA THR A 408 0.80 -19.85 35.97
C THR A 408 -0.72 -19.68 35.97
N ALA A 409 -1.21 -18.44 36.07
CA ALA A 409 -2.63 -18.12 36.05
C ALA A 409 -3.26 -18.14 34.63
N LEU A 410 -2.44 -18.18 33.58
CA LEU A 410 -2.89 -18.10 32.19
C LEU A 410 -3.08 -19.49 31.56
N ASN A 411 -4.07 -19.62 30.68
CA ASN A 411 -4.23 -20.79 29.82
C ASN A 411 -2.99 -20.94 28.90
N PRO A 412 -2.50 -22.15 28.58
CA PRO A 412 -1.44 -22.38 27.59
C PRO A 412 -1.45 -21.48 26.34
N THR A 413 -2.60 -21.26 25.71
CA THR A 413 -2.70 -20.37 24.53
C THR A 413 -2.53 -18.91 24.91
N GLN A 414 -3.22 -18.43 25.95
CA GLN A 414 -3.08 -17.06 26.47
C GLN A 414 -1.62 -16.77 26.86
N LYS A 415 -0.97 -17.75 27.50
CA LYS A 415 0.43 -17.66 27.89
C LYS A 415 1.36 -17.48 26.68
N ALA A 416 1.16 -18.27 25.62
CA ALA A 416 1.94 -18.14 24.40
C ALA A 416 1.72 -16.76 23.74
N VAL A 417 0.48 -16.28 23.66
CA VAL A 417 0.16 -14.95 23.11
C VAL A 417 0.79 -13.86 23.98
N PHE A 418 0.71 -13.98 25.30
CA PHE A 418 1.30 -13.05 26.25
C PHE A 418 2.81 -12.94 26.06
N GLN A 419 3.51 -14.08 25.99
CA GLN A 419 4.96 -14.14 25.74
C GLN A 419 5.34 -13.55 24.37
N LEU A 420 4.54 -13.85 23.33
CA LEU A 420 4.74 -13.30 22.00
C LEU A 420 4.62 -11.77 22.04
N MET A 421 3.56 -11.26 22.66
CA MET A 421 3.32 -9.82 22.81
C MET A 421 4.42 -9.14 23.61
N TRP A 422 4.88 -9.73 24.72
CA TRP A 422 6.00 -9.19 25.48
C TRP A 422 7.25 -9.04 24.60
N LYS A 423 7.58 -10.09 23.82
CA LYS A 423 8.74 -10.04 22.91
C LYS A 423 8.55 -9.04 21.76
N MET A 424 7.32 -8.88 21.25
CA MET A 424 6.99 -7.84 20.27
C MET A 424 7.21 -6.44 20.84
N ILE A 425 6.80 -6.18 22.08
CA ILE A 425 7.03 -4.88 22.75
C ILE A 425 8.53 -4.64 22.90
N TRP A 426 9.26 -5.64 23.40
CA TRP A 426 10.71 -5.57 23.58
C TRP A 426 11.45 -5.19 22.29
N PHE A 427 11.10 -5.81 21.15
CA PHE A 427 11.71 -5.49 19.86
C PHE A 427 11.33 -4.11 19.31
N THR A 428 10.27 -3.49 19.80
CA THR A 428 9.70 -2.23 19.26
C THR A 428 9.93 -1.03 20.18
N GLN A 429 10.78 -1.21 21.19
CA GLN A 429 11.17 -0.16 22.13
C GLN A 429 11.97 0.98 21.45
N LEU A 430 11.84 2.17 22.02
CA LEU A 430 12.47 3.39 21.51
C LEU A 430 14.01 3.28 21.50
N ASN A 431 14.63 2.60 22.47
CA ASN A 431 16.08 2.44 22.52
C ASN A 431 16.62 1.77 21.23
N PHE A 432 15.99 0.68 20.77
CA PHE A 432 16.44 -0.02 19.56
C PHE A 432 16.16 0.78 18.31
N GLN A 433 15.04 1.47 18.25
CA GLN A 433 14.74 2.42 17.17
C GLN A 433 15.83 3.48 17.03
N LEU A 434 16.28 4.07 18.16
CA LEU A 434 17.33 5.08 18.18
C LEU A 434 18.70 4.51 17.80
N ILE A 435 19.03 3.29 18.26
CA ILE A 435 20.27 2.58 17.90
C ILE A 435 20.33 2.29 16.40
N PHE A 436 19.25 1.76 15.82
CA PHE A 436 19.31 1.22 14.45
C PHE A 436 18.98 2.24 13.36
N ILE A 437 18.13 3.24 13.61
CA ILE A 437 17.73 4.25 12.62
C ILE A 437 17.67 5.68 13.16
N GLY A 438 18.15 5.95 14.38
CA GLY A 438 17.91 7.19 15.15
C GLY A 438 17.87 8.49 14.33
N ARG A 439 19.00 8.92 13.77
CA ARG A 439 19.07 10.17 13.00
C ARG A 439 18.29 10.14 11.68
N GLU A 440 18.17 8.98 11.04
CA GLU A 440 17.43 8.81 9.77
C GLU A 440 15.93 8.93 9.99
N ASN A 441 15.48 8.73 11.22
CA ASN A 441 14.07 8.75 11.56
C ASN A 441 13.50 10.15 11.80
N LEU A 442 14.36 11.17 11.99
CA LEU A 442 13.90 12.54 12.22
C LEU A 442 13.15 13.08 11.01
N ILE A 443 12.00 13.70 11.26
CA ILE A 443 11.22 14.48 10.30
C ILE A 443 11.99 15.76 9.91
N ALA A 444 12.81 16.31 10.80
CA ALA A 444 13.66 17.48 10.52
C ALA A 444 14.57 17.28 9.27
N ASN A 445 14.91 16.03 8.91
CA ASN A 445 15.66 15.75 7.69
C ASN A 445 14.90 16.15 6.42
N ASP A 446 13.56 16.14 6.43
CA ASP A 446 12.74 16.49 5.27
C ASP A 446 12.78 18.01 4.99
N TYR A 447 13.30 18.81 5.94
CA TYR A 447 13.50 20.26 5.83
C TYR A 447 14.92 20.63 5.39
N LEU A 448 15.83 19.67 5.24
CA LEU A 448 17.20 19.93 4.78
C LEU A 448 17.20 20.31 3.30
N TRP A 449 18.01 21.30 2.94
CA TRP A 449 18.12 21.76 1.55
C TRP A 449 18.98 20.84 0.69
N ASP A 450 19.74 19.95 1.31
CA ASP A 450 20.60 18.98 0.66
C ASP A 450 20.61 17.60 1.33
N GLY A 451 20.85 16.59 0.50
CA GLY A 451 21.17 15.21 0.91
C GLY A 451 22.53 14.73 0.40
N GLY A 452 23.41 15.65 -0.03
CA GLY A 452 24.73 15.30 -0.60
C GLY A 452 25.56 16.46 -1.19
N THR A 453 25.01 17.67 -1.32
CA THR A 453 25.71 18.85 -1.88
C THR A 453 26.36 19.74 -0.82
N GLN A 454 26.22 19.41 0.47
CA GLN A 454 26.79 20.09 1.64
C GLN A 454 26.44 21.59 1.73
N PHE A 455 25.18 21.97 1.46
CA PHE A 455 24.71 23.35 1.65
C PHE A 455 24.75 23.76 3.13
N GLY A 456 24.51 22.81 4.04
CA GLY A 456 24.53 23.10 5.48
C GLY A 456 23.34 23.96 5.93
N LEU A 457 22.23 23.93 5.19
CA LEU A 457 21.02 24.71 5.47
C LEU A 457 19.77 23.84 5.63
N SER A 458 18.86 24.29 6.49
CA SER A 458 17.52 23.75 6.64
C SER A 458 16.49 24.87 6.61
N ALA A 459 15.28 24.57 6.11
CA ALA A 459 14.15 25.46 6.26
C ALA A 459 13.77 25.64 7.74
N ALA A 460 13.07 26.73 8.05
CA ALA A 460 12.64 27.01 9.41
C ALA A 460 11.71 25.90 9.94
N LEU A 461 11.94 25.47 11.18
CA LEU A 461 11.13 24.46 11.87
C LEU A 461 10.05 25.14 12.74
N PRO A 462 8.85 24.55 12.87
CA PRO A 462 7.83 25.04 13.80
C PRO A 462 8.31 25.06 15.26
N SER A 463 7.73 25.93 16.10
CA SER A 463 8.09 26.03 17.53
C SER A 463 7.72 24.82 18.39
N ASN A 464 6.92 23.90 17.86
CA ASN A 464 6.53 22.63 18.50
C ASN A 464 6.98 21.40 17.68
N HIS A 465 8.05 21.55 16.91
CA HIS A 465 8.59 20.49 16.07
C HIS A 465 8.96 19.24 16.89
N TRP A 466 9.49 19.38 18.11
CA TRP A 466 9.81 18.25 19.00
C TRP A 466 8.58 17.35 19.26
N GLN A 467 7.38 17.92 19.37
CA GLN A 467 6.15 17.14 19.55
C GLN A 467 5.83 16.31 18.30
N THR A 468 6.09 16.88 17.12
CA THR A 468 5.92 16.19 15.84
C THR A 468 6.90 15.03 15.73
N GLU A 469 8.15 15.24 16.17
CA GLU A 469 9.16 14.18 16.22
C GLU A 469 8.78 13.07 17.20
N VAL A 470 8.32 13.40 18.41
CA VAL A 470 7.84 12.40 19.39
C VAL A 470 6.66 11.60 18.83
N SER A 471 5.68 12.26 18.20
CA SER A 471 4.58 11.58 17.51
C SER A 471 5.07 10.63 16.43
N ASN A 472 6.06 11.04 15.63
CA ASN A 472 6.65 10.19 14.61
C ASN A 472 7.38 8.99 15.21
N LEU A 473 8.20 9.21 16.24
CA LEU A 473 8.88 8.13 16.94
C LEU A 473 7.89 7.10 17.50
N PHE A 474 6.76 7.57 18.06
CA PHE A 474 5.68 6.71 18.52
C PHE A 474 4.99 5.95 17.36
N ASN A 475 4.66 6.64 16.26
CA ASN A 475 4.09 6.02 15.06
C ASN A 475 4.99 4.92 14.48
N VAL A 476 6.31 5.12 14.46
CA VAL A 476 7.26 4.09 14.03
C VAL A 476 7.23 2.88 14.97
N SER A 477 7.14 3.08 16.29
CA SER A 477 6.98 1.99 17.26
C SER A 477 5.68 1.22 17.04
N LEU A 478 4.56 1.90 16.77
CA LEU A 478 3.28 1.28 16.44
C LEU A 478 3.32 0.50 15.12
N ALA A 479 3.92 1.06 14.07
CA ALA A 479 4.11 0.36 12.81
C ALA A 479 5.00 -0.88 12.98
N ALA A 480 6.05 -0.78 13.81
CA ALA A 480 6.91 -1.91 14.14
C ALA A 480 6.15 -2.98 14.96
N LEU A 481 5.24 -2.58 15.84
CA LEU A 481 4.36 -3.49 16.58
C LEU A 481 3.43 -4.27 15.65
N GLN A 482 2.79 -3.60 14.68
CA GLN A 482 1.98 -4.25 13.66
C GLN A 482 2.79 -5.20 12.78
N ARG A 483 4.06 -4.86 12.51
CA ARG A 483 5.00 -5.70 11.75
C ARG A 483 5.49 -6.91 12.53
N ALA A 484 5.58 -6.84 13.85
CA ALA A 484 6.30 -7.82 14.65
C ALA A 484 5.67 -9.22 14.60
N ALA A 485 4.34 -9.35 14.62
CA ALA A 485 3.69 -10.65 14.51
C ALA A 485 3.89 -11.31 13.12
N PRO A 486 3.67 -10.60 11.99
CA PRO A 486 4.03 -11.12 10.67
C PRO A 486 5.52 -11.45 10.53
N ALA A 487 6.42 -10.64 11.09
CA ALA A 487 7.85 -10.90 11.05
C ALA A 487 8.27 -12.12 11.88
N PHE A 488 7.55 -12.46 12.94
CA PHE A 488 7.72 -13.69 13.69
C PHE A 488 7.28 -14.92 12.91
N ALA A 489 6.10 -14.84 12.26
CA ALA A 489 5.56 -15.95 11.49
C ALA A 489 6.33 -16.18 10.17
N GLN A 490 6.72 -15.09 9.51
CA GLN A 490 7.45 -15.08 8.24
C GLN A 490 8.61 -14.07 8.29
N PRO A 491 9.77 -14.45 8.87
CA PRO A 491 10.95 -13.60 8.87
C PRO A 491 11.41 -13.29 7.43
N PRO A 492 11.85 -12.05 7.15
CA PRO A 492 12.35 -11.69 5.83
C PRO A 492 13.66 -12.43 5.53
N GLU A 493 13.82 -12.85 4.28
CA GLU A 493 15.04 -13.52 3.81
C GLU A 493 16.05 -12.51 3.26
N PHE A 494 17.29 -12.62 3.73
CA PHE A 494 18.44 -11.83 3.29
C PHE A 494 19.65 -12.73 3.09
N ASP A 495 20.45 -12.44 2.07
CA ASP A 495 21.82 -12.93 1.96
C ASP A 495 22.72 -12.03 2.80
N VAL A 496 23.36 -12.58 3.82
CA VAL A 496 24.28 -11.84 4.71
C VAL A 496 25.75 -12.07 4.38
N GLY A 497 26.07 -12.66 3.21
CA GLY A 497 27.44 -12.78 2.67
C GLY A 497 28.41 -13.67 3.44
N ASN A 498 28.01 -14.15 4.63
CA ASN A 498 28.81 -14.99 5.51
C ASN A 498 28.82 -16.43 4.99
N HIS A 499 29.63 -16.66 3.94
CA HIS A 499 29.85 -17.97 3.33
C HIS A 499 30.58 -18.90 4.30
N ILE A 500 29.81 -19.71 5.02
CA ILE A 500 30.33 -20.84 5.78
C ILE A 500 30.29 -22.04 4.82
N PRO A 501 31.41 -22.72 4.56
CA PRO A 501 31.44 -23.88 3.66
C PRO A 501 30.40 -24.92 4.10
N GLY A 502 29.45 -25.24 3.21
CA GLY A 502 28.38 -26.21 3.47
C GLY A 502 27.11 -25.66 4.14
N ALA A 503 27.01 -24.35 4.42
CA ALA A 503 25.80 -23.73 4.96
C ALA A 503 25.21 -22.68 4.00
N SER A 504 23.88 -22.49 4.04
CA SER A 504 23.19 -21.43 3.29
C SER A 504 23.64 -20.05 3.80
N ASN A 505 23.79 -19.07 2.90
CA ASN A 505 24.06 -17.66 3.25
C ASN A 505 22.80 -16.92 3.73
N SER A 506 21.65 -17.60 3.77
CA SER A 506 20.38 -17.04 4.21
C SER A 506 20.40 -16.72 5.71
N ILE A 507 19.93 -15.53 6.05
CA ILE A 507 19.72 -15.07 7.43
C ILE A 507 18.78 -15.99 8.21
N LEU A 508 17.89 -16.73 7.53
CA LEU A 508 16.93 -17.63 8.14
C LEU A 508 17.60 -18.74 8.98
N ARG A 509 18.86 -19.07 8.72
CA ARG A 509 19.61 -20.03 9.55
C ARG A 509 19.73 -19.60 11.02
N PHE A 510 19.71 -18.29 11.28
CA PHE A 510 19.80 -17.70 12.61
C PHE A 510 18.44 -17.53 13.30
N ILE A 511 17.33 -17.89 12.65
CA ILE A 511 16.02 -17.93 13.31
C ILE A 511 15.98 -19.13 14.26
N LYS A 512 15.68 -18.86 15.53
CA LYS A 512 15.41 -19.88 16.56
C LYS A 512 13.92 -20.19 16.57
N GLU A 513 13.58 -21.43 16.20
CA GLU A 513 12.22 -21.91 16.27
C GLU A 513 11.74 -21.99 17.73
N PRO A 514 10.46 -21.67 18.01
CA PRO A 514 9.94 -21.78 19.36
C PRO A 514 10.02 -23.19 19.91
N GLU A 515 10.31 -23.35 21.21
CA GLU A 515 10.39 -24.68 21.84
C GLU A 515 9.01 -25.17 22.33
N SER A 516 8.20 -24.26 22.90
CA SER A 516 6.90 -24.58 23.49
C SER A 516 5.82 -24.88 22.45
N THR A 517 4.93 -25.83 22.76
CA THR A 517 3.84 -26.24 21.86
C THR A 517 2.88 -25.09 21.54
N GLY A 518 2.56 -24.26 22.54
CA GLY A 518 1.70 -23.08 22.35
C GLY A 518 2.32 -22.04 21.41
N MET A 519 3.61 -21.74 21.57
CA MET A 519 4.29 -20.76 20.70
C MET A 519 4.48 -21.29 19.27
N LYS A 520 4.74 -22.59 19.10
CA LYS A 520 4.77 -23.23 17.77
C LYS A 520 3.42 -23.13 17.06
N ALA A 521 2.31 -23.28 17.78
CA ALA A 521 0.98 -23.15 17.20
C ALA A 521 0.70 -21.71 16.70
N LEU A 522 1.33 -20.70 17.30
CA LEU A 522 1.18 -19.31 16.86
C LEU A 522 1.86 -19.02 15.52
N CYS A 523 2.86 -19.81 15.11
CA CYS A 523 3.53 -19.65 13.82
C CYS A 523 2.57 -19.71 12.62
N ASP A 524 1.61 -20.63 12.67
CA ASP A 524 0.60 -20.82 11.62
C ASP A 524 -0.69 -20.01 11.90
N SER A 525 -0.68 -19.17 12.95
CA SER A 525 -1.86 -18.45 13.45
C SER A 525 -1.70 -16.92 13.38
N VAL A 526 -0.90 -16.39 12.45
CA VAL A 526 -0.80 -14.93 12.21
C VAL A 526 -1.48 -14.57 10.90
N LYS A 527 -2.35 -13.56 10.94
CA LYS A 527 -3.04 -13.00 9.77
C LYS A 527 -2.28 -11.79 9.24
N MET A 528 -2.16 -11.71 7.92
CA MET A 528 -1.67 -10.54 7.19
C MET A 528 -2.49 -10.37 5.91
N ARG A 529 -2.56 -9.16 5.37
CA ARG A 529 -3.23 -8.95 4.08
C ARG A 529 -2.25 -9.24 2.94
N SER A 530 -2.69 -10.01 1.95
CA SER A 530 -1.88 -10.32 0.77
C SER A 530 -2.66 -10.02 -0.50
N LYS A 531 -1.98 -9.37 -1.46
CA LYS A 531 -2.51 -9.14 -2.81
C LYS A 531 -2.24 -10.32 -3.74
N ALA A 532 -1.37 -11.24 -3.36
CA ALA A 532 -1.09 -12.44 -4.14
C ALA A 532 -2.26 -13.44 -4.08
N HIS A 533 -3.16 -13.27 -3.11
CA HIS A 533 -4.34 -14.11 -2.93
C HIS A 533 -5.60 -13.25 -3.09
N THR A 534 -6.56 -13.75 -3.86
CA THR A 534 -7.89 -13.16 -3.99
C THR A 534 -8.89 -14.13 -3.40
N SER A 535 -9.73 -13.62 -2.51
CA SER A 535 -10.82 -14.41 -1.93
C SER A 535 -12.10 -14.09 -2.68
N PHE A 536 -12.90 -15.13 -2.95
CA PHE A 536 -14.20 -14.99 -3.57
C PHE A 536 -15.25 -15.69 -2.72
N SER A 537 -16.43 -15.09 -2.63
CA SER A 537 -17.58 -15.77 -2.05
C SER A 537 -17.97 -16.92 -2.97
N VAL A 538 -17.71 -18.17 -2.57
CA VAL A 538 -18.08 -19.37 -3.33
C VAL A 538 -19.59 -19.40 -3.59
N LEU A 539 -20.39 -19.03 -2.57
CA LEU A 539 -21.84 -18.91 -2.70
C LEU A 539 -22.23 -17.82 -3.70
N GLY A 540 -21.63 -16.62 -3.60
CA GLY A 540 -21.91 -15.52 -4.51
C GLY A 540 -21.55 -15.83 -5.97
N LEU A 541 -20.38 -16.43 -6.18
CA LEU A 541 -19.93 -16.88 -7.50
C LEU A 541 -20.84 -17.99 -8.05
N GLY A 542 -21.21 -18.96 -7.21
CA GLY A 542 -22.13 -20.03 -7.58
C GLY A 542 -23.51 -19.52 -7.98
N LEU A 543 -24.10 -18.60 -7.21
CA LEU A 543 -25.38 -17.97 -7.53
C LEU A 543 -25.31 -17.15 -8.83
N LEU A 544 -24.22 -16.41 -9.05
CA LEU A 544 -24.04 -15.59 -10.25
C LEU A 544 -23.95 -16.45 -11.52
N ILE A 545 -23.17 -17.53 -11.48
CA ILE A 545 -23.04 -18.47 -12.59
C ILE A 545 -24.37 -19.20 -12.81
N GLY A 546 -25.00 -19.70 -11.73
CA GLY A 546 -26.27 -20.43 -11.79
C GLY A 546 -27.42 -19.62 -12.36
N LEU A 547 -27.64 -18.39 -11.84
CA LEU A 547 -28.68 -17.49 -12.35
C LEU A 547 -28.39 -17.06 -13.80
N GLY A 548 -27.12 -16.79 -14.13
CA GLY A 548 -26.72 -16.46 -15.49
C GLY A 548 -27.02 -17.59 -16.48
N LEU A 549 -26.68 -18.83 -16.13
CA LEU A 549 -26.99 -20.01 -16.95
C LEU A 549 -28.50 -20.22 -17.09
N MET A 550 -29.27 -20.04 -16.00
CA MET A 550 -30.72 -20.15 -16.04
C MET A 550 -31.35 -19.13 -17.01
N VAL A 551 -30.88 -17.88 -17.02
CA VAL A 551 -31.33 -16.85 -17.98
C VAL A 551 -31.01 -17.23 -19.41
N ILE A 552 -29.79 -17.72 -19.69
CA ILE A 552 -29.37 -18.14 -21.03
C ILE A 552 -30.21 -19.32 -21.53
N LEU A 553 -30.42 -20.33 -20.69
CA LEU A 553 -31.26 -21.48 -21.00
C LEU A 553 -32.71 -21.05 -21.25
N THR A 554 -33.24 -20.15 -20.41
CA THR A 554 -34.59 -19.61 -20.60
C THR A 554 -34.71 -18.87 -21.93
N SER A 555 -33.72 -18.04 -22.30
CA SER A 555 -33.76 -17.28 -23.55
C SER A 555 -33.74 -18.16 -24.80
N THR A 556 -33.06 -19.30 -24.76
CA THR A 556 -32.96 -20.20 -25.91
C THR A 556 -34.16 -21.15 -25.99
N ILE A 557 -34.69 -21.59 -24.85
CA ILE A 557 -35.82 -22.53 -24.79
C ILE A 557 -37.16 -21.80 -24.99
N LEU A 558 -37.32 -20.58 -24.46
CA LEU A 558 -38.61 -19.87 -24.44
C LEU A 558 -39.25 -19.71 -25.84
N PRO A 559 -38.52 -19.28 -26.90
CA PRO A 559 -39.11 -19.17 -28.24
C PRO A 559 -39.54 -20.53 -28.82
N VAL A 560 -38.73 -21.57 -28.60
CA VAL A 560 -39.01 -22.93 -29.09
C VAL A 560 -40.21 -23.54 -28.37
N ALA A 561 -40.25 -23.41 -27.04
CA ALA A 561 -41.35 -23.89 -26.22
C ALA A 561 -42.67 -23.16 -26.54
N ALA A 562 -42.62 -21.84 -26.71
CA ALA A 562 -43.77 -21.04 -27.13
C ALA A 562 -44.28 -21.47 -28.52
N ALA A 563 -43.38 -21.63 -29.50
CA ALA A 563 -43.75 -22.09 -30.83
C ALA A 563 -44.39 -23.50 -30.82
N HIS A 564 -43.82 -24.43 -30.04
CA HIS A 564 -44.38 -25.77 -29.87
C HIS A 564 -45.78 -25.73 -29.21
N TRP A 565 -45.96 -24.91 -28.19
CA TRP A 565 -47.24 -24.76 -27.51
C TRP A 565 -48.31 -24.10 -28.39
N GLN A 566 -47.94 -23.07 -29.16
CA GLN A 566 -48.81 -22.40 -30.13
C GLN A 566 -49.25 -23.36 -31.25
N LEU A 567 -48.35 -24.21 -31.74
CA LEU A 567 -48.67 -25.26 -32.72
C LEU A 567 -49.65 -26.29 -32.14
N ARG A 568 -49.42 -26.72 -30.89
CA ARG A 568 -50.22 -27.78 -30.26
C ARG A 568 -51.62 -27.33 -29.86
N THR A 569 -51.77 -26.07 -29.47
CA THR A 569 -53.06 -25.52 -29.01
C THR A 569 -53.86 -24.81 -30.10
N GLY A 570 -53.23 -24.50 -31.25
CA GLY A 570 -53.81 -23.65 -32.30
C GLY A 570 -54.01 -22.18 -31.90
N LYS A 571 -53.74 -21.82 -30.64
CA LYS A 571 -53.86 -20.45 -30.13
C LYS A 571 -52.57 -19.69 -30.39
N GLY A 572 -52.68 -18.47 -30.93
CA GLY A 572 -51.51 -17.64 -31.21
C GLY A 572 -50.74 -18.01 -32.47
N ALA A 573 -51.35 -18.73 -33.42
CA ALA A 573 -50.73 -19.08 -34.69
C ALA A 573 -50.21 -17.83 -35.45
N TYR A 574 -50.96 -16.72 -35.42
CA TYR A 574 -50.52 -15.45 -35.98
C TYR A 574 -49.23 -14.94 -35.33
N LYS A 575 -49.16 -14.96 -33.98
CA LYS A 575 -48.00 -14.46 -33.23
C LYS A 575 -46.73 -15.28 -33.51
N ARG A 576 -46.91 -16.58 -33.78
CA ARG A 576 -45.85 -17.48 -34.23
C ARG A 576 -45.36 -17.08 -35.62
N LEU A 577 -46.28 -16.95 -36.57
CA LEU A 577 -45.97 -16.60 -37.96
C LEU A 577 -45.30 -15.23 -38.03
N GLU A 578 -45.81 -14.23 -37.31
CA GLU A 578 -45.20 -12.89 -37.25
C GLU A 578 -43.77 -12.91 -36.71
N TRP A 579 -43.48 -13.73 -35.68
CA TRP A 579 -42.11 -13.90 -35.15
C TRP A 579 -41.15 -14.57 -36.15
N VAL A 580 -41.67 -15.51 -36.95
CA VAL A 580 -40.90 -16.19 -38.00
C VAL A 580 -40.69 -15.27 -39.20
N GLU A 581 -41.74 -14.66 -39.73
CA GLU A 581 -41.70 -13.81 -40.92
C GLU A 581 -40.91 -12.52 -40.69
N SER A 582 -40.92 -11.99 -39.46
CA SER A 582 -40.09 -10.85 -39.10
C SER A 582 -38.62 -11.20 -38.90
N ASN A 583 -38.22 -12.47 -38.91
CA ASN A 583 -36.81 -12.83 -38.83
C ASN A 583 -36.03 -12.33 -40.06
N ALA A 584 -34.82 -11.81 -39.87
CA ALA A 584 -34.02 -11.20 -40.94
C ALA A 584 -33.82 -12.13 -42.14
N PHE A 585 -33.62 -13.43 -41.90
CA PHE A 585 -33.50 -14.42 -42.98
C PHE A 585 -34.81 -14.64 -43.75
N GLN A 586 -35.96 -14.56 -43.07
CA GLN A 586 -37.27 -14.67 -43.72
C GLN A 586 -37.62 -13.39 -44.49
N VAL A 587 -37.27 -12.22 -43.97
CA VAL A 587 -37.40 -10.94 -44.71
C VAL A 587 -36.51 -10.94 -45.96
N GLN A 588 -35.28 -11.43 -45.86
CA GLN A 588 -34.39 -11.60 -47.01
C GLN A 588 -35.00 -12.56 -48.04
N ARG A 589 -35.57 -13.69 -47.61
CA ARG A 589 -36.30 -14.62 -48.49
C ARG A 589 -37.46 -13.91 -49.20
N MET A 590 -38.32 -13.20 -48.48
CA MET A 590 -39.47 -12.49 -49.07
C MET A 590 -39.02 -11.44 -50.10
N ALA A 591 -37.95 -10.71 -49.82
CA ALA A 591 -37.35 -9.75 -50.75
C ALA A 591 -36.72 -10.42 -51.99
N ALA A 592 -36.25 -11.66 -51.86
CA ALA A 592 -35.73 -12.47 -52.97
C ALA A 592 -36.87 -13.09 -53.80
N GLU A 593 -37.93 -13.59 -53.16
CA GLU A 593 -39.14 -14.08 -53.83
C GLU A 593 -39.83 -12.98 -54.64
N GLY A 594 -39.93 -11.76 -54.08
CA GLY A 594 -40.43 -10.58 -54.80
C GLY A 594 -39.57 -10.18 -56.02
N ARG A 595 -38.36 -10.73 -56.11
CA ARG A 595 -37.43 -10.59 -57.25
C ARG A 595 -37.44 -11.81 -58.17
N GLY A 596 -38.35 -12.76 -57.97
CA GLY A 596 -38.46 -13.99 -58.77
C GLY A 596 -37.45 -15.09 -58.39
N VAL A 597 -36.71 -14.95 -57.28
CA VAL A 597 -35.77 -15.96 -56.81
C VAL A 597 -36.53 -16.97 -55.94
N GLY A 598 -36.61 -18.22 -56.38
CA GLY A 598 -37.26 -19.34 -55.68
C GLY A 598 -37.27 -20.59 -56.57
N PRO A 599 -37.83 -21.71 -56.09
CA PRO A 599 -38.61 -21.88 -54.86
C PRO A 599 -37.78 -22.09 -53.58
N TRP A 600 -38.32 -21.66 -52.44
CA TRP A 600 -37.72 -21.80 -51.10
C TRP A 600 -38.44 -22.86 -50.25
N ARG A 601 -37.67 -23.59 -49.43
CA ARG A 601 -38.13 -24.49 -48.37
C ARG A 601 -37.94 -23.83 -47.00
N GLY A 602 -38.77 -24.23 -46.02
CA GLY A 602 -38.65 -23.75 -44.64
C GLY A 602 -39.27 -22.37 -44.39
N LYS A 603 -40.40 -22.05 -45.05
CA LYS A 603 -41.10 -20.76 -44.89
C LYS A 603 -41.61 -20.51 -43.47
N GLU A 604 -41.81 -21.57 -42.68
CA GLU A 604 -42.24 -21.52 -41.27
C GLU A 604 -41.10 -21.81 -40.27
N LEU A 605 -39.85 -21.92 -40.74
CA LEU A 605 -38.66 -22.13 -39.92
C LEU A 605 -37.89 -20.82 -39.76
N ASP A 606 -36.96 -20.73 -38.80
CA ASP A 606 -36.16 -19.50 -38.64
C ASP A 606 -35.25 -19.23 -39.84
N VAL A 607 -34.63 -20.27 -40.44
CA VAL A 607 -33.70 -20.13 -41.57
C VAL A 607 -34.27 -20.85 -42.80
N PRO A 608 -34.66 -20.12 -43.87
CA PRO A 608 -35.13 -20.71 -45.12
C PRO A 608 -33.96 -21.11 -46.03
N THR A 609 -34.17 -22.10 -46.90
CA THR A 609 -33.19 -22.58 -47.87
C THR A 609 -33.78 -22.69 -49.27
N LEU A 610 -32.95 -22.54 -50.31
CA LEU A 610 -33.39 -22.81 -51.69
C LEU A 610 -33.60 -24.31 -51.89
N VAL A 611 -34.61 -24.67 -52.67
CA VAL A 611 -34.90 -26.08 -52.98
C VAL A 611 -33.81 -26.68 -53.89
N ALA A 612 -33.24 -25.87 -54.79
CA ALA A 612 -32.14 -26.27 -55.65
C ALA A 612 -30.81 -25.70 -55.15
N GLY A 613 -29.85 -26.57 -54.84
CA GLY A 613 -28.54 -26.19 -54.26
C GLY A 613 -27.56 -25.52 -55.24
N SER A 614 -27.88 -25.47 -56.54
CA SER A 614 -27.04 -24.89 -57.60
C SER A 614 -27.39 -23.46 -57.98
N ASP A 615 -28.51 -22.92 -57.49
CA ASP A 615 -29.04 -21.65 -57.98
C ASP A 615 -28.28 -20.47 -57.37
N ARG A 616 -27.55 -19.75 -58.23
CA ARG A 616 -26.87 -18.50 -57.89
C ARG A 616 -27.77 -17.33 -58.27
N PHE A 617 -27.96 -16.39 -57.35
CA PHE A 617 -28.77 -15.19 -57.59
C PHE A 617 -28.04 -13.94 -57.10
N ASN A 618 -28.30 -12.81 -57.77
CA ASN A 618 -27.75 -11.52 -57.39
C ASN A 618 -28.89 -10.58 -56.95
N LEU A 619 -28.86 -10.15 -55.68
CA LEU A 619 -29.88 -9.28 -55.10
C LEU A 619 -29.76 -7.80 -55.52
N THR A 620 -28.60 -7.36 -55.99
CA THR A 620 -28.34 -5.93 -56.32
C THR A 620 -28.47 -5.59 -57.80
N GLY A 621 -28.43 -6.59 -58.69
CA GLY A 621 -28.41 -6.40 -60.14
C GLY A 621 -29.60 -5.61 -60.72
N MET A 622 -30.77 -5.67 -60.07
CA MET A 622 -31.97 -4.94 -60.53
C MET A 622 -32.09 -3.51 -59.99
N SER A 623 -31.62 -3.23 -58.76
CA SER A 623 -31.67 -1.87 -58.20
C SER A 623 -30.70 -0.90 -58.91
N LEU A 624 -29.68 -1.43 -59.59
CA LEU A 624 -28.75 -0.63 -60.41
C LEU A 624 -29.33 -0.29 -61.79
N ARG A 625 -30.34 -1.03 -62.29
CA ARG A 625 -30.96 -0.80 -63.61
C ARG A 625 -32.02 0.30 -63.61
N GLN A 626 -32.61 0.64 -62.47
CA GLN A 626 -33.72 1.59 -62.39
C GLN A 626 -33.29 3.07 -62.49
N LYS A 627 -32.00 3.36 -62.67
CA LYS A 627 -31.50 4.73 -62.86
C LYS A 627 -31.41 5.18 -64.33
N ASP A 628 -31.49 4.26 -65.29
CA ASP A 628 -31.40 4.58 -66.72
C ASP A 628 -32.66 4.08 -67.44
N GLY A 629 -33.63 4.96 -67.67
CA GLY A 629 -34.79 4.64 -68.51
C GLY A 629 -36.09 5.32 -68.08
N ALA A 630 -36.18 6.63 -68.27
CA ALA A 630 -37.47 7.27 -68.48
C ALA A 630 -37.94 6.92 -69.90
N GLY A 631 -39.00 6.11 -70.01
CA GLY A 631 -39.61 5.80 -71.30
C GLY A 631 -40.61 4.65 -71.25
N GLY A 632 -41.87 4.98 -70.94
CA GLY A 632 -43.05 4.49 -71.66
C GLY A 632 -43.41 2.99 -71.64
N GLN A 633 -44.61 2.76 -71.09
CA GLN A 633 -45.67 1.84 -71.53
C GLN A 633 -45.70 0.36 -71.12
N ASP A 634 -46.82 0.09 -70.44
CA ASP A 634 -47.77 -1.02 -70.55
C ASP A 634 -47.47 -2.39 -69.92
N GLY A 635 -48.41 -2.80 -69.07
CA GLY A 635 -48.55 -4.16 -68.53
C GLY A 635 -49.38 -4.18 -67.25
N GLY A 636 -50.69 -3.93 -67.37
CA GLY A 636 -51.60 -3.84 -66.23
C GLY A 636 -52.02 -5.18 -65.61
N TYR A 637 -52.67 -5.09 -64.44
CA TYR A 637 -53.78 -5.95 -64.07
C TYR A 637 -54.85 -5.10 -63.38
N GLN A 638 -56.06 -5.16 -63.93
CA GLN A 638 -57.27 -4.50 -63.49
C GLN A 638 -57.91 -5.20 -62.30
N GLY A 639 -58.56 -4.40 -61.46
CA GLY A 639 -59.78 -4.75 -60.77
C GLY A 639 -60.03 -3.81 -59.58
N ALA A 640 -61.18 -3.20 -59.33
CA ALA A 640 -62.37 -2.90 -60.12
C ALA A 640 -63.21 -1.94 -59.21
N TRP A 641 -63.67 -0.79 -59.73
CA TRP A 641 -64.79 0.07 -59.25
C TRP A 641 -64.71 0.70 -57.84
N GLY A 642 -64.98 1.99 -57.58
CA GLY A 642 -65.45 3.21 -58.27
C GLY A 642 -65.52 4.32 -57.17
N GLY A 643 -65.72 5.62 -57.35
CA GLY A 643 -65.92 6.55 -58.45
C GLY A 643 -66.15 7.96 -57.83
N TYR A 644 -65.76 9.02 -58.56
CA TYR A 644 -66.05 10.47 -58.38
C TYR A 644 -65.44 11.21 -57.15
N GLY A 645 -64.79 12.39 -57.27
CA GLY A 645 -64.72 13.34 -58.38
C GLY A 645 -63.61 14.42 -58.30
N ASN A 646 -63.56 15.13 -59.43
CA ASN A 646 -62.72 16.18 -60.01
C ASN A 646 -62.28 17.41 -59.15
N ILE A 647 -61.00 17.86 -59.19
CA ILE A 647 -60.38 18.99 -59.99
C ILE A 647 -60.22 20.31 -59.15
N PRO A 648 -59.20 21.21 -59.31
CA PRO A 648 -57.81 21.08 -59.78
C PRO A 648 -56.74 21.98 -59.09
N SER A 649 -55.47 21.76 -59.46
CA SER A 649 -54.35 22.71 -59.72
C SER A 649 -54.14 24.00 -58.89
N LEU A 650 -52.90 24.20 -58.44
CA LEU A 650 -52.05 25.35 -58.84
C LEU A 650 -50.61 25.17 -58.31
N ILE A 651 -49.65 25.10 -59.24
CA ILE A 651 -48.22 25.41 -59.06
C ILE A 651 -48.05 26.84 -59.61
N PRO A 652 -47.13 27.70 -59.12
CA PRO A 652 -45.80 27.74 -59.75
C PRO A 652 -44.62 28.11 -58.81
N GLN A 653 -43.44 27.55 -59.15
CA GLN A 653 -42.10 28.18 -59.30
C GLN A 653 -41.48 28.92 -58.08
N THR A 654 -40.16 29.04 -57.83
CA THR A 654 -38.85 28.67 -58.41
C THR A 654 -37.80 29.13 -57.38
N LEU A 655 -36.63 28.49 -57.28
CA LEU A 655 -35.30 29.13 -57.49
C LEU A 655 -34.12 28.21 -57.13
N LYS A 656 -33.08 28.35 -57.94
CA LYS A 656 -31.85 27.57 -58.05
C LYS A 656 -30.76 27.99 -57.05
N THR A 657 -29.65 27.25 -57.14
CA THR A 657 -28.22 27.58 -56.89
C THR A 657 -27.67 27.09 -55.55
N THR A 658 -26.45 26.56 -55.39
CA THR A 658 -25.36 26.02 -56.25
C THR A 658 -24.39 25.31 -55.29
N HIS A 659 -23.71 24.24 -55.74
CA HIS A 659 -22.60 23.55 -55.05
C HIS A 659 -21.27 24.36 -55.14
N PRO A 660 -20.24 24.08 -54.30
CA PRO A 660 -19.21 23.09 -54.69
C PRO A 660 -18.67 22.19 -53.55
N THR A 661 -18.16 21.05 -53.99
CA THR A 661 -17.42 19.96 -53.33
C THR A 661 -15.94 20.31 -53.10
N HIS A 662 -15.25 19.64 -52.15
CA HIS A 662 -13.92 19.02 -52.38
C HIS A 662 -13.53 18.05 -51.24
N ALA A 663 -12.87 16.96 -51.63
CA ALA A 663 -12.45 15.80 -50.84
C ALA A 663 -10.95 15.83 -50.52
N LEU A 664 -10.51 15.13 -49.46
CA LEU A 664 -9.10 14.82 -49.17
C LEU A 664 -8.96 13.42 -48.55
N ALA A 665 -7.93 12.69 -49.02
CA ALA A 665 -7.33 11.48 -48.46
C ALA A 665 -5.79 11.55 -48.77
N PRO A 666 -4.93 10.59 -48.35
CA PRO A 666 -4.04 10.68 -47.19
C PRO A 666 -2.53 10.72 -47.54
N LEU A 667 -1.68 10.96 -46.54
CA LEU A 667 -0.21 11.08 -46.63
C LEU A 667 0.54 9.79 -46.19
N PRO A 668 1.74 9.50 -46.76
CA PRO A 668 2.57 8.34 -46.42
C PRO A 668 3.82 8.65 -45.57
N VAL A 669 4.46 7.55 -45.15
CA VAL A 669 5.66 7.38 -44.31
C VAL A 669 6.96 7.53 -45.12
N THR A 670 8.01 8.08 -44.51
CA THR A 670 9.43 7.93 -44.93
C THR A 670 10.38 7.76 -43.75
N THR A 671 11.47 7.04 -43.99
CA THR A 671 12.46 6.49 -43.06
C THR A 671 13.87 7.11 -43.24
N THR A 672 14.75 6.83 -42.26
CA THR A 672 16.25 6.79 -42.28
C THR A 672 17.01 7.99 -41.61
N PRO A 673 18.34 7.88 -41.27
CA PRO A 673 18.81 7.56 -39.90
C PRO A 673 20.03 8.42 -39.40
N GLN A 674 20.34 8.45 -38.10
CA GLN A 674 21.69 8.84 -37.61
C GLN A 674 22.09 8.14 -36.28
N GLU A 675 23.32 7.61 -36.28
CA GLU A 675 24.05 6.99 -35.17
C GLU A 675 24.72 8.02 -34.23
N GLY A 676 24.92 7.62 -32.96
CA GLY A 676 26.26 7.63 -32.38
C GLY A 676 26.66 8.74 -31.41
N THR A 677 26.17 8.75 -30.15
CA THR A 677 26.95 9.28 -28.98
C THR A 677 26.37 8.89 -27.61
N LYS A 678 26.42 7.62 -27.18
CA LYS A 678 26.16 7.26 -25.76
C LYS A 678 26.95 6.03 -25.30
N LEU A 679 28.27 6.18 -25.12
CA LEU A 679 29.08 5.15 -24.46
C LEU A 679 30.34 5.68 -23.75
N ARG A 680 30.30 6.92 -23.22
CA ARG A 680 31.42 7.52 -22.46
C ARG A 680 31.08 8.06 -21.07
N MET A 681 29.87 7.82 -20.55
CA MET A 681 29.47 8.27 -19.21
C MET A 681 29.34 7.16 -18.15
N ARG A 682 29.73 5.92 -18.44
CA ARG A 682 29.72 4.82 -17.45
C ARG A 682 31.09 4.43 -16.89
N GLN A 683 32.13 5.21 -17.18
CA GLN A 683 33.50 4.90 -16.77
C GLN A 683 34.12 5.95 -15.81
N ALA A 684 33.35 6.98 -15.43
CA ALA A 684 33.77 8.00 -14.47
C ALA A 684 33.25 7.76 -13.04
N GLU A 685 32.21 6.94 -12.85
CA GLU A 685 31.64 6.65 -11.52
C GLU A 685 32.30 5.46 -10.80
N LEU A 686 33.10 4.63 -11.49
CA LEU A 686 33.83 3.53 -10.86
C LEU A 686 35.18 3.93 -10.24
N THR A 687 35.67 5.14 -10.51
CA THR A 687 37.02 5.58 -10.11
C THR A 687 37.06 6.33 -8.78
N SER A 688 35.90 6.71 -8.22
CA SER A 688 35.80 7.41 -6.93
C SER A 688 35.74 6.45 -5.72
N HIS A 689 35.17 5.25 -5.89
CA HIS A 689 35.04 4.27 -4.79
C HIS A 689 36.31 3.45 -4.49
N LEU A 690 37.36 3.56 -5.29
CA LEU A 690 38.63 2.81 -5.11
C LEU A 690 39.72 3.59 -4.35
N TYR A 691 39.46 4.83 -3.92
CA TYR A 691 40.45 5.65 -3.21
C TYR A 691 40.41 5.57 -1.67
N SER A 692 39.35 5.01 -1.07
CA SER A 692 39.25 4.87 0.40
C SER A 692 39.74 3.52 0.96
N LEU A 693 40.16 2.58 0.10
CA LEU A 693 40.63 1.24 0.51
C LEU A 693 42.14 1.03 0.35
N LYS A 694 42.91 2.07 -0.02
CA LYS A 694 44.36 1.99 -0.28
C LYS A 694 45.25 2.64 0.79
N LEU A 695 44.67 3.09 1.90
CA LEU A 695 45.40 3.77 3.00
C LEU A 695 45.61 2.92 4.26
N ILE A 696 45.16 1.66 4.29
CA ILE A 696 45.36 0.74 5.44
C ILE A 696 46.48 -0.29 5.19
N HIS A 697 47.04 -0.39 3.98
CA HIS A 697 48.03 -1.44 3.65
C HIS A 697 49.46 -0.95 3.36
N ARG A 698 49.83 0.25 3.83
CA ARG A 698 51.12 0.86 3.45
C ARG A 698 51.93 1.46 4.61
N HIS A 699 51.92 0.84 5.79
CA HIS A 699 52.94 1.09 6.82
C HIS A 699 53.07 -0.11 7.75
N GLU A 700 53.68 -1.19 7.26
CA GLU A 700 54.47 -2.14 8.07
C GLU A 700 55.16 -3.16 7.15
N CYS A 701 56.04 -2.65 6.30
CA CYS A 701 57.08 -3.46 5.68
C CYS A 701 58.25 -2.55 5.33
N VAL A 702 59.46 -3.04 5.64
CA VAL A 702 60.79 -2.49 5.33
C VAL A 702 61.39 -1.56 6.39
N ARG A 703 62.10 -2.18 7.35
CA ARG A 703 63.56 -2.10 7.62
C ARG A 703 63.84 -3.00 8.85
N LEU A 704 64.87 -3.83 8.95
CA LEU A 704 65.99 -4.20 8.10
C LEU A 704 66.57 -5.51 8.67
N THR A 705 67.05 -6.34 7.76
CA THR A 705 67.84 -7.55 7.93
C THR A 705 69.16 -7.34 8.68
N THR A 706 69.50 -8.24 9.61
CA THR A 706 70.84 -8.85 9.79
C THR A 706 70.71 -10.14 10.62
N ALA A 707 71.07 -11.28 10.03
CA ALA A 707 71.44 -12.52 10.73
C ALA A 707 72.90 -12.38 11.26
N PRO A 708 73.45 -13.24 12.16
CA PRO A 708 73.51 -14.70 11.98
C PRO A 708 73.32 -15.57 13.24
N ASP A 709 73.26 -16.88 12.96
CA ASP A 709 73.24 -18.07 13.83
C ASP A 709 74.12 -18.03 15.10
N VAL A 710 73.62 -18.61 16.21
CA VAL A 710 74.39 -19.49 17.13
C VAL A 710 73.43 -20.46 17.83
N LEU A 711 73.88 -21.71 17.95
CA LEU A 711 73.34 -22.85 18.66
C LEU A 711 73.11 -22.66 20.17
N ASP A 712 72.26 -23.54 20.68
CA ASP A 712 72.44 -24.37 21.90
C ASP A 712 71.72 -24.01 23.21
N ASP A 713 71.26 -25.12 23.79
CA ASP A 713 71.08 -25.45 25.20
C ASP A 713 69.94 -24.86 26.06
N GLN A 714 69.02 -25.77 26.37
CA GLN A 714 68.69 -26.25 27.72
C GLN A 714 67.99 -25.38 28.78
N ASN A 715 66.85 -25.95 29.20
CA ASN A 715 66.44 -26.24 30.59
C ASN A 715 66.00 -25.12 31.55
N ARG A 716 64.89 -25.46 32.23
CA ARG A 716 64.37 -24.99 33.54
C ARG A 716 63.82 -23.55 33.54
N MET A 717 62.66 -23.24 34.10
CA MET A 717 61.81 -23.89 35.10
C MET A 717 60.37 -23.42 34.89
#